data_AF-A0A2V8SSV7-F1
#
_entry.id   AF-A0A2V8SSV7-F1
#
_cell.length_a   1.000
_cell.length_b   1.000
_cell.length_c   1.000
_cell.angle_alpha   90.00
_cell.angle_beta   90.00
_cell.angle_gamma   90.00
#
_symmetry.space_group_name_H-M   'P 1'
#
loop_
_entity.id
_entity.type
_entity.pdbx_description
1 polymer ?
#
loop_
_entity_poly.entity_id
_entity_poly.type
_entity_poly.pdbx_seq_one_letter_code
_entity_poly.pdbx_strand_id
1 'polypeptide(L)'
;EVYLAPGSRFDKSEAKRGEKPYNHMILLAKDREGYHNLVRLTSKAFKEGFYRKPRIDRELLSKFGGGLVGLSACLSGVPQAYLKNGKLEEAERAAREFEDILGRGNYFLEIQDHQLPDQQRINGDLIKLSQRTGIPLVATNDAHYLFRDDYEAHDVMLCIGTGKTVNDPNRMRFGGPQWYVRSPEEMSQIFTYAPDAVARTSEVAEMCNLKLPLGENHLPVYPIPQAEGDITVDEYFEKVVRLGYEKRRETVWDRMLAAGTLRYSLSEYQERVSREIAMIKRMGFPSYFLIVWDFIKFAKDKNIPVGPGRGSAAGSLIAYCLEITDVDPLQYDLLFERFLNPERVSMPDIDIDFCVNGRAEVINHVTQLYGRDSVCQIITFGTMASKAAIKDVGRALDIPYADVEKIAKLIPPPIRGRNVSIDQALEMVPELKQAFDSDAQVRKVIDIAKRLEGCARHSSVHAAGVVISPKPLEELVPVALSQKQELTTQFEMSDLEKTGMLKMDFLGLTTLTIIDQCCRTIRELHGREIKWSEIPLDDPKTYELFAQGHTEAVFQFESTGMQEICRKLRPKSIEDLSALNALYRPGPLDGGMVDDFIERYHGRKPVEYITPEMEEILGNTYGVLVFQEQIMQLAQKLGGYSLGEADLMRRAMGKKKREEMAA
;
A
#
# COMPACT_ATOMS: atom_id res chain seq x y z
N GLU A 1 11.32 15.96 12.85
CA GLU A 1 10.94 17.13 13.68
C GLU A 1 9.61 16.86 14.35
N VAL A 2 9.53 17.01 15.67
CA VAL A 2 8.28 16.86 16.44
C VAL A 2 7.74 18.22 16.85
N TYR A 3 6.43 18.31 16.97
CA TYR A 3 5.77 19.46 17.59
C TYR A 3 5.60 19.21 19.09
N LEU A 4 6.12 20.10 19.93
CA LEU A 4 6.00 20.03 21.38
C LEU A 4 4.88 20.95 21.86
N ALA A 5 3.92 20.41 22.61
CA ALA A 5 2.95 21.22 23.34
C ALA A 5 3.64 21.99 24.48
N PRO A 6 3.28 23.27 24.73
CA PRO A 6 3.85 24.02 25.86
C PRO A 6 3.55 23.37 27.21
N GLY A 7 2.38 22.74 27.34
CA GLY A 7 1.95 21.96 28.49
C GLY A 7 1.55 20.54 28.08
N SER A 8 0.28 20.18 28.26
CA SER A 8 -0.24 18.86 27.88
C SER A 8 -0.57 18.77 26.39
N ARG A 9 -0.30 17.61 25.78
CA ARG A 9 -0.70 17.31 24.39
C ARG A 9 -2.21 17.36 24.15
N PHE A 10 -3.01 17.19 25.20
CA PHE A 10 -4.48 17.24 25.15
C PHE A 10 -5.05 18.67 25.15
N ASP A 11 -4.23 19.68 25.43
CA ASP A 11 -4.70 21.07 25.51
C ASP A 11 -5.07 21.61 24.13
N LYS A 12 -6.30 22.11 24.01
CA LYS A 12 -6.87 22.71 22.79
C LYS A 12 -7.19 24.19 22.94
N SER A 13 -6.69 24.84 24.01
CA SER A 13 -6.86 26.26 24.24
C SER A 13 -6.33 27.11 23.08
N GLU A 14 -6.98 28.24 22.81
CA GLU A 14 -6.52 29.17 21.78
C GLU A 14 -5.17 29.77 22.22
N ALA A 15 -4.15 29.62 21.37
CA ALA A 15 -2.90 30.34 21.57
C ALA A 15 -3.16 31.85 21.58
N LYS A 16 -2.42 32.58 22.42
CA LYS A 16 -2.44 34.04 22.42
C LYS A 16 -2.17 34.56 21.01
N ARG A 17 -2.83 35.66 20.65
CA ARG A 17 -2.73 36.27 19.31
C ARG A 17 -1.27 36.58 18.99
N GLY A 18 -0.69 35.85 18.03
CA GLY A 18 0.72 35.99 17.61
C GLY A 18 1.67 34.89 18.11
N GLU A 19 1.24 33.99 18.99
CA GLU A 19 2.04 32.86 19.46
C GLU A 19 1.65 31.56 18.72
N LYS A 20 2.65 30.73 18.40
CA LYS A 20 2.39 29.37 17.90
C LYS A 20 1.93 28.50 19.09
N PRO A 21 0.91 27.64 18.94
CA PRO A 21 0.43 26.76 20.01
C PRO A 21 1.38 25.57 20.31
N TYR A 22 2.61 25.61 19.80
CA TYR A 22 3.60 24.55 19.90
C TYR A 22 5.01 25.06 19.60
N ASN A 23 5.99 24.31 20.07
CA ASN A 23 7.41 24.46 19.77
C ASN A 23 7.91 23.32 18.88
N HIS A 24 9.13 23.44 18.37
CA HIS A 24 9.75 22.40 17.55
C HIS A 24 10.89 21.72 18.33
N MET A 25 11.16 20.46 18.01
CA MET A 25 12.36 19.73 18.46
C MET A 25 12.73 18.72 17.37
N ILE A 26 14.03 18.54 17.11
CA ILE A 26 14.50 17.46 16.25
C ILE A 26 14.80 16.26 17.13
N LEU A 27 14.30 15.09 16.76
CA LEU A 27 14.61 13.82 17.41
C LEU A 27 15.16 12.87 16.35
N LEU A 28 16.31 12.27 16.62
CA LEU A 28 17.00 11.30 15.78
C LEU A 28 17.07 9.96 16.53
N ALA A 29 16.81 8.85 15.84
CA ALA A 29 16.94 7.53 16.43
C ALA A 29 18.40 7.06 16.36
N LYS A 30 19.01 6.80 17.52
CA LYS A 30 20.37 6.27 17.62
C LYS A 30 20.45 4.80 17.20
N ASP A 31 19.43 4.06 17.59
CA ASP A 31 19.38 2.60 17.52
C ASP A 31 17.93 2.12 17.39
N ARG A 32 17.73 0.80 17.49
CA ARG A 32 16.41 0.16 17.38
C ARG A 32 15.44 0.62 18.49
N GLU A 33 15.93 0.86 19.71
CA GLU A 33 15.09 1.37 20.80
C GLU A 33 14.60 2.78 20.47
N GLY A 34 15.51 3.65 20.03
CA GLY A 34 15.19 4.99 19.55
C GLY A 34 14.16 4.98 18.42
N TYR A 35 14.30 4.08 17.44
CA TYR A 35 13.31 3.92 16.37
C TYR A 35 11.93 3.57 16.92
N HIS A 36 11.82 2.55 17.78
CA HIS A 36 10.52 2.18 18.37
C HIS A 36 9.92 3.31 19.22
N ASN A 37 10.76 4.08 19.90
CA ASN A 37 10.32 5.25 20.65
C ASN A 37 9.84 6.38 19.72
N LEU A 38 10.50 6.65 18.59
CA LEU A 38 9.98 7.56 17.56
C LEU A 38 8.64 7.09 17.01
N VAL A 39 8.49 5.79 16.75
CA VAL A 39 7.24 5.17 16.28
C VAL A 39 6.11 5.40 17.29
N ARG A 40 6.36 5.22 18.59
CA ARG A 40 5.38 5.49 19.65
C ARG A 40 5.06 6.98 19.75
N LEU A 41 6.08 7.84 19.76
CA LEU A 41 5.91 9.30 19.85
C LEU A 41 5.08 9.85 18.69
N THR A 42 5.39 9.48 17.45
CA THR A 42 4.60 9.91 16.27
C THR A 42 3.18 9.36 16.34
N SER A 43 3.01 8.09 16.70
CA SER A 43 1.69 7.47 16.80
C SER A 43 0.80 8.18 17.83
N LYS A 44 1.34 8.46 19.02
CA LYS A 44 0.62 9.20 20.07
C LYS A 44 0.38 10.66 19.68
N ALA A 45 1.30 11.30 18.95
CA ALA A 45 1.10 12.65 18.46
C ALA A 45 -0.12 12.75 17.52
N PHE A 46 -0.34 11.76 16.65
CA PHE A 46 -1.49 11.69 15.75
C PHE A 46 -2.76 11.15 16.41
N LYS A 47 -2.66 10.22 17.37
CA LYS A 47 -3.82 9.63 18.08
C LYS A 47 -4.37 10.55 19.18
N GLU A 48 -3.49 11.15 19.98
CA GLU A 48 -3.84 11.84 21.22
C GLU A 48 -3.63 13.36 21.13
N GLY A 49 -2.53 13.80 20.50
CA GLY A 49 -2.05 15.18 20.56
C GLY A 49 -2.41 16.08 19.38
N PHE A 50 -3.25 15.61 18.46
CA PHE A 50 -3.59 16.35 17.24
C PHE A 50 -4.53 17.53 17.54
N TYR A 51 -4.07 18.74 17.25
CA TYR A 51 -4.88 19.97 17.29
C TYR A 51 -4.88 20.66 15.92
N ARG A 52 -3.83 21.44 15.63
CA ARG A 52 -3.51 21.92 14.26
C ARG A 52 -2.39 21.11 13.60
N LYS A 53 -1.55 20.50 14.44
CA LYS A 53 -0.42 19.65 14.11
C LYS A 53 -0.41 18.48 15.11
N PRO A 54 0.19 17.34 14.78
CA PRO A 54 0.37 16.23 15.72
C PRO A 54 1.43 16.61 16.75
N ARG A 55 1.05 16.79 18.03
CA ARG A 55 1.95 17.24 19.09
C ARG A 55 2.25 16.14 20.10
N ILE A 56 3.48 16.10 20.58
CA ILE A 56 3.85 15.37 21.80
C ILE A 56 3.95 16.36 22.97
N ASP A 57 4.22 15.86 24.17
CA ASP A 57 4.53 16.66 25.35
C ASP A 57 5.76 16.11 26.09
N ARG A 58 6.17 16.84 27.14
CA ARG A 58 7.30 16.46 28.00
C ARG A 58 7.08 15.12 28.70
N GLU A 59 5.84 14.78 29.04
CA GLU A 59 5.49 13.51 29.67
C GLU A 59 5.81 12.34 28.73
N LEU A 60 5.35 12.41 27.47
CA LEU A 60 5.66 11.41 26.46
C LEU A 60 7.17 11.35 26.16
N LEU A 61 7.83 12.51 26.06
CA LEU A 61 9.26 12.55 25.80
C LEU A 61 10.06 11.93 26.95
N SER A 62 9.65 12.13 28.20
CA SER A 62 10.27 11.48 29.37
C SER A 62 10.07 9.96 29.37
N LYS A 63 8.91 9.47 28.93
CA LYS A 63 8.64 8.02 28.84
C LYS A 63 9.35 7.34 27.68
N PHE A 64 9.52 8.04 26.56
CA PHE A 64 10.03 7.49 25.30
C PHE A 64 11.28 8.23 24.80
N GLY A 65 12.10 8.76 25.71
CA GLY A 65 13.34 9.48 25.40
C GLY A 65 14.54 8.57 25.14
N GLY A 66 14.47 7.31 25.56
CA GLY A 66 15.56 6.33 25.41
C GLY A 66 15.93 6.08 23.94
N GLY A 67 17.23 5.95 23.66
CA GLY A 67 17.75 5.72 22.31
C GLY A 67 17.61 6.90 21.34
N LEU A 68 17.23 8.10 21.80
CA LEU A 68 17.06 9.29 20.97
C LEU A 68 18.21 10.29 21.15
N VAL A 69 18.57 11.00 20.07
CA VAL A 69 19.31 12.27 20.13
C VAL A 69 18.34 13.40 19.84
N GLY A 70 18.33 14.43 20.70
CA GLY A 70 17.53 15.62 20.52
C GLY A 70 18.35 16.83 20.11
N LEU A 71 17.82 17.63 19.19
CA LEU A 71 18.34 18.96 18.86
C LEU A 71 17.29 20.02 19.21
N SER A 72 17.75 21.18 19.67
CA SER A 72 16.85 22.27 20.08
C SER A 72 16.05 22.92 18.94
N ALA A 73 16.20 22.50 17.67
CA ALA A 73 15.43 22.94 16.48
C ALA A 73 15.69 24.39 16.03
N CYS A 74 14.80 24.91 15.18
CA CYS A 74 14.87 26.25 14.61
C CYS A 74 14.48 27.35 15.62
N LEU A 75 14.16 28.55 15.13
CA LEU A 75 13.66 29.67 15.98
C LEU A 75 12.40 29.33 16.81
N SER A 76 11.67 28.26 16.46
CA SER A 76 10.51 27.77 17.21
C SER A 76 10.87 26.74 18.28
N GLY A 77 12.14 26.39 18.43
CA GLY A 77 12.68 25.60 19.53
C GLY A 77 12.45 26.24 20.88
N VAL A 78 12.24 25.45 21.94
CA VAL A 78 11.91 25.98 23.27
C VAL A 78 13.03 26.90 23.81
N PRO A 79 14.33 26.51 23.82
CA PRO A 79 15.40 27.40 24.26
C PRO A 79 15.50 28.68 23.39
N GLN A 80 15.44 28.54 22.07
CA GLN A 80 15.55 29.64 21.10
C GLN A 80 14.39 30.64 21.24
N ALA A 81 13.18 30.15 21.49
CA ALA A 81 12.02 30.99 21.74
C ALA A 81 12.18 31.82 23.03
N TYR A 82 12.79 31.27 24.07
CA TYR A 82 13.14 32.02 25.28
C TYR A 82 14.24 33.05 25.00
N LEU A 83 15.31 32.67 24.28
CA LEU A 83 16.39 33.59 23.90
C LEU A 83 15.88 34.77 23.05
N LYS A 84 14.97 34.52 22.10
CA LYS A 84 14.35 35.58 21.29
C LYS A 84 13.63 36.62 22.16
N ASN A 85 13.08 36.19 23.29
CA ASN A 85 12.41 37.05 24.27
C ASN A 85 13.35 37.59 25.37
N GLY A 86 14.67 37.39 25.26
CA GLY A 86 15.66 37.85 26.23
C GLY A 86 15.68 37.06 27.55
N LYS A 87 15.07 35.87 27.58
CA LYS A 87 14.87 35.03 28.76
C LYS A 87 15.96 33.95 28.88
N LEU A 88 17.18 34.37 29.18
CA LEU A 88 18.35 33.47 29.20
C LEU A 88 18.25 32.39 30.28
N GLU A 89 17.72 32.72 31.46
CA GLU A 89 17.61 31.78 32.58
C GLU A 89 16.57 30.69 32.31
N GLU A 90 15.45 31.04 31.67
CA GLU A 90 14.43 30.08 31.25
C GLU A 90 14.92 29.21 30.09
N ALA A 91 15.71 29.77 29.17
CA ALA A 91 16.38 29.00 28.12
C ALA A 91 17.35 27.97 28.71
N GLU A 92 18.14 28.36 29.72
CA GLU A 92 19.04 27.46 30.45
C GLU A 92 18.28 26.34 31.15
N ARG A 93 17.21 26.66 31.87
CA ARG A 93 16.39 25.67 32.55
C ARG A 93 15.79 24.66 31.57
N ALA A 94 15.24 25.15 30.45
CA ALA A 94 14.67 24.29 29.43
C ALA A 94 15.71 23.39 28.76
N ALA A 95 16.90 23.92 28.45
CA ALA A 95 17.97 23.14 27.85
C ALA A 95 18.45 22.00 28.76
N ARG A 96 18.62 22.27 30.07
CA ARG A 96 18.97 21.24 31.06
C ARG A 96 17.85 20.21 31.24
N GLU A 97 16.60 20.66 31.28
CA GLU A 97 15.43 19.75 31.36
C GLU A 97 15.42 18.75 30.18
N PHE A 98 15.67 19.21 28.95
CA PHE A 98 15.70 18.30 27.79
C PHE A 98 16.92 17.39 27.78
N GLU A 99 18.09 17.86 28.25
CA GLU A 99 19.26 17.00 28.44
C GLU A 99 19.00 15.93 29.50
N ASP A 100 18.34 16.27 30.61
CA ASP A 100 17.97 15.31 31.65
C ASP A 100 16.99 14.25 31.12
N ILE A 101 16.02 14.66 30.30
CA ILE A 101 15.03 13.76 29.69
C ILE A 101 15.67 12.80 28.68
N LEU A 102 16.54 13.30 27.80
CA LEU A 102 17.16 12.50 26.73
C LEU A 102 18.44 11.78 27.18
N GLY A 103 18.96 12.15 28.34
CA GLY A 103 20.22 11.69 28.87
C GLY A 103 21.39 12.58 28.44
N ARG A 104 22.34 12.75 29.36
CA ARG A 104 23.55 13.54 29.15
C ARG A 104 24.32 13.06 27.91
N GLY A 105 24.69 14.01 27.05
CA GLY A 105 25.37 13.74 25.78
C GLY A 105 24.45 13.32 24.62
N ASN A 106 23.14 13.21 24.84
CA ASN A 106 22.15 12.96 23.78
C ASN A 106 21.31 14.20 23.42
N TYR A 107 21.62 15.37 23.97
CA TYR A 107 20.94 16.62 23.63
C TYR A 107 21.95 17.67 23.18
N PHE A 108 21.61 18.38 22.10
CA PHE A 108 22.47 19.39 21.49
C PHE A 108 21.69 20.69 21.25
N LEU A 109 22.38 21.80 21.41
CA LEU A 109 21.86 23.12 21.03
C LEU A 109 22.08 23.32 19.53
N GLU A 110 20.99 23.40 18.79
CA GLU A 110 21.00 23.57 17.35
C GLU A 110 21.20 25.05 16.98
N ILE A 111 22.21 25.31 16.14
CA ILE A 111 22.51 26.64 15.61
C ILE A 111 22.32 26.67 14.09
N GLN A 112 21.60 27.69 13.63
CA GLN A 112 21.23 27.87 12.22
C GLN A 112 21.52 29.33 11.82
N ASP A 113 21.97 29.55 10.59
CA ASP A 113 22.19 30.90 10.08
C ASP A 113 21.76 31.01 8.60
N HIS A 114 20.59 31.60 8.43
CA HIS A 114 20.02 31.99 7.14
C HIS A 114 20.08 33.52 6.96
N GLN A 115 20.96 34.20 7.69
CA GLN A 115 21.11 35.66 7.71
C GLN A 115 19.82 36.40 8.11
N LEU A 116 18.96 35.74 8.89
CA LEU A 116 17.77 36.36 9.43
C LEU A 116 18.13 37.22 10.66
N PRO A 117 17.52 38.42 10.82
CA PRO A 117 17.81 39.29 11.96
C PRO A 117 17.64 38.60 13.32
N ASP A 118 16.60 37.78 13.46
CA ASP A 118 16.35 37.01 14.69
C ASP A 118 17.45 35.98 14.96
N GLN A 119 17.95 35.27 13.94
CA GLN A 119 19.03 34.28 14.09
C GLN A 119 20.34 34.96 14.45
N GLN A 120 20.71 36.04 13.76
CA GLN A 120 21.92 36.82 14.08
C GLN A 120 21.89 37.34 15.52
N ARG A 121 20.72 37.72 16.03
CA ARG A 121 20.54 38.16 17.42
C ARG A 121 20.75 37.01 18.41
N ILE A 122 20.12 35.86 18.20
CA ILE A 122 20.16 34.76 19.19
C ILE A 122 21.40 33.86 19.09
N ASN A 123 22.10 33.82 17.95
CA ASN A 123 23.24 32.91 17.75
C ASN A 123 24.37 33.17 18.76
N GLY A 124 24.65 34.44 19.09
CA GLY A 124 25.60 34.78 20.15
C GLY A 124 25.15 34.32 21.54
N ASP A 125 23.85 34.38 21.82
CA ASP A 125 23.30 33.92 23.09
C ASP A 125 23.19 32.40 23.18
N LEU A 126 23.02 31.68 22.06
CA LEU A 126 23.15 30.23 21.99
C LEU A 126 24.56 29.76 22.33
N ILE A 127 25.60 30.48 21.88
CA ILE A 127 27.00 30.18 22.24
C ILE A 127 27.21 30.36 23.75
N LYS A 128 26.70 31.45 24.33
CA LYS A 128 26.77 31.66 25.79
C LYS A 128 25.99 30.59 26.55
N LEU A 129 24.82 30.19 26.04
CA LEU A 129 23.99 29.16 26.64
C LEU A 129 24.75 27.82 26.67
N SER A 130 25.36 27.43 25.56
CA SER A 130 26.22 26.23 25.46
C SER A 130 27.37 26.26 26.47
N GLN A 131 28.05 27.40 26.64
CA GLN A 131 29.12 27.56 27.62
C GLN A 131 28.63 27.43 29.07
N ARG A 132 27.42 27.94 29.38
CA ARG A 132 26.83 27.88 30.73
C ARG A 132 26.33 26.48 31.08
N THR A 133 25.68 25.80 30.13
CA THR A 133 25.09 24.49 30.37
C THR A 133 26.10 23.36 30.26
N GLY A 134 27.12 23.52 29.41
CA GLY A 134 27.99 22.46 28.94
C GLY A 134 27.38 21.64 27.80
N ILE A 135 26.19 22.00 27.32
CA ILE A 135 25.51 21.32 26.22
C ILE A 135 26.14 21.77 24.90
N PRO A 136 26.67 20.85 24.07
CA PRO A 136 27.39 21.21 22.85
C PRO A 136 26.46 21.79 21.76
N LEU A 137 27.03 22.64 20.91
CA LEU A 137 26.37 23.16 19.71
C LEU A 137 26.52 22.20 18.53
N VAL A 138 25.48 22.14 17.68
CA VAL A 138 25.53 21.48 16.36
C VAL A 138 24.88 22.37 15.30
N ALA A 139 25.53 22.49 14.14
CA ALA A 139 25.06 23.33 13.05
C ALA A 139 24.12 22.57 12.10
N THR A 140 23.02 23.20 11.69
CA THR A 140 22.08 22.66 10.69
C THR A 140 21.57 23.78 9.77
N ASN A 141 20.86 23.41 8.69
CA ASN A 141 20.32 24.37 7.72
C ASN A 141 18.80 24.25 7.47
N ASP A 142 18.09 23.40 8.24
CA ASP A 142 16.62 23.23 8.11
C ASP A 142 16.14 23.14 6.64
N ALA A 143 16.78 22.27 5.85
CA ALA A 143 16.57 22.23 4.40
C ALA A 143 15.15 21.73 4.06
N HIS A 144 14.47 22.43 3.14
CA HIS A 144 13.12 22.14 2.66
C HIS A 144 13.07 21.77 1.17
N TYR A 145 14.18 21.98 0.45
CA TYR A 145 14.35 21.64 -0.96
C TYR A 145 15.82 21.27 -1.25
N LEU A 146 16.10 20.68 -2.42
CA LEU A 146 17.42 20.12 -2.70
C LEU A 146 18.40 21.18 -3.18
N PHE A 147 18.01 21.98 -4.17
CA PHE A 147 18.88 22.98 -4.78
C PHE A 147 18.37 24.40 -4.54
N ARG A 148 19.29 25.38 -4.54
CA ARG A 148 18.94 26.80 -4.37
C ARG A 148 17.86 27.28 -5.36
N ASP A 149 17.89 26.79 -6.58
CA ASP A 149 16.97 27.17 -7.66
C ASP A 149 15.54 26.62 -7.47
N ASP A 150 15.34 25.66 -6.57
CA ASP A 150 14.01 25.11 -6.25
C ASP A 150 13.17 26.05 -5.35
N TYR A 151 13.73 27.19 -4.93
CA TYR A 151 13.06 28.16 -4.05
C TYR A 151 11.68 28.58 -4.55
N GLU A 152 11.56 28.89 -5.85
CA GLU A 152 10.29 29.34 -6.42
C GLU A 152 9.25 28.22 -6.43
N ALA A 153 9.66 26.98 -6.74
CA ALA A 153 8.78 25.82 -6.68
C ALA A 153 8.29 25.55 -5.25
N HIS A 154 9.19 25.62 -4.26
CA HIS A 154 8.83 25.52 -2.85
C HIS A 154 7.87 26.64 -2.40
N ASP A 155 8.10 27.88 -2.82
CA ASP A 155 7.24 29.01 -2.49
C ASP A 155 5.82 28.85 -3.06
N VAL A 156 5.71 28.36 -4.30
CA VAL A 156 4.44 27.99 -4.92
C VAL A 156 3.79 26.79 -4.19
N MET A 157 4.57 25.79 -3.77
CA MET A 157 4.06 24.65 -3.00
C MET A 157 3.43 25.07 -1.67
N LEU A 158 4.00 26.05 -0.97
CA LEU A 158 3.41 26.63 0.24
C LEU A 158 2.07 27.32 -0.06
N CYS A 159 1.99 28.05 -1.16
CA CYS A 159 0.75 28.69 -1.62
C CYS A 159 -0.34 27.64 -1.91
N ILE A 160 0.02 26.56 -2.61
CA ILE A 160 -0.88 25.43 -2.88
C ILE A 160 -1.39 24.81 -1.57
N GLY A 161 -0.49 24.51 -0.62
CA GLY A 161 -0.84 23.88 0.65
C GLY A 161 -1.67 24.75 1.58
N THR A 162 -1.53 26.08 1.48
CA THR A 162 -2.31 27.06 2.29
C THR A 162 -3.55 27.58 1.58
N GLY A 163 -3.77 27.22 0.32
CA GLY A 163 -4.88 27.74 -0.49
C GLY A 163 -4.76 29.24 -0.78
N LYS A 164 -3.55 29.76 -0.85
CA LYS A 164 -3.25 31.18 -1.13
C LYS A 164 -2.61 31.33 -2.51
N THR A 165 -2.52 32.57 -3.00
CA THR A 165 -1.78 32.90 -4.23
C THR A 165 -0.46 33.57 -3.88
N VAL A 166 0.50 33.57 -4.81
CA VAL A 166 1.81 34.24 -4.65
C VAL A 166 1.68 35.75 -4.42
N ASN A 167 0.54 36.33 -4.82
CA ASN A 167 0.20 37.74 -4.67
C ASN A 167 -0.44 38.09 -3.30
N ASP A 168 -0.86 37.10 -2.50
CA ASP A 168 -1.45 37.35 -1.18
C ASP A 168 -0.38 37.86 -0.20
N PRO A 169 -0.51 39.08 0.38
CA PRO A 169 0.49 39.65 1.27
C PRO A 169 0.59 38.92 2.63
N ASN A 170 -0.45 38.17 3.01
CA ASN A 170 -0.51 37.41 4.25
C ASN A 170 -0.18 35.93 4.07
N ARG A 171 0.35 35.54 2.89
CA ARG A 171 0.72 34.14 2.62
C ARG A 171 1.93 33.71 3.45
N MET A 172 2.04 32.41 3.67
CA MET A 172 3.24 31.81 4.24
C MET A 172 4.39 31.90 3.23
N ARG A 173 5.51 32.49 3.65
CA ARG A 173 6.72 32.63 2.83
C ARG A 173 7.96 32.53 3.71
N PHE A 174 9.00 31.89 3.19
CA PHE A 174 10.30 31.81 3.84
C PHE A 174 11.17 33.01 3.44
N GLY A 175 12.07 33.44 4.35
CA GLY A 175 12.91 34.64 4.23
C GLY A 175 14.04 34.56 3.19
N GLY A 176 13.82 33.94 2.03
CA GLY A 176 14.77 33.86 0.91
C GLY A 176 15.18 32.43 0.51
N PRO A 177 16.04 32.28 -0.51
CA PRO A 177 16.43 31.00 -1.12
C PRO A 177 17.59 30.31 -0.37
N GLN A 178 17.48 30.16 0.96
CA GLN A 178 18.57 29.64 1.81
C GLN A 178 18.31 28.26 2.41
N TRP A 179 17.13 27.68 2.17
CA TRP A 179 16.63 26.48 2.83
C TRP A 179 16.83 25.24 1.96
N TYR A 180 17.99 25.15 1.31
CA TYR A 180 18.39 24.01 0.49
C TYR A 180 19.45 23.15 1.20
N VAL A 181 19.75 21.99 0.62
CA VAL A 181 20.87 21.15 1.10
C VAL A 181 22.19 21.80 0.69
N ARG A 182 22.81 22.52 1.63
CA ARG A 182 24.10 23.21 1.43
C ARG A 182 25.26 22.21 1.39
N SER A 183 26.28 22.58 0.64
CA SER A 183 27.59 21.92 0.66
C SER A 183 28.33 22.16 2.00
N PRO A 184 29.28 21.29 2.36
CA PRO A 184 30.15 21.51 3.52
C PRO A 184 30.86 22.86 3.48
N GLU A 185 31.33 23.28 2.30
CA GLU A 185 32.06 24.54 2.11
C GLU A 185 31.18 25.76 2.41
N GLU A 186 29.93 25.76 1.91
CA GLU A 186 28.95 26.82 2.22
C GLU A 186 28.66 26.88 3.72
N MET A 187 28.47 25.74 4.38
CA MET A 187 28.24 25.69 5.83
C MET A 187 29.45 26.21 6.61
N SER A 188 30.68 25.81 6.26
CA SER A 188 31.90 26.30 6.91
C SER A 188 32.13 27.80 6.73
N GLN A 189 31.77 28.35 5.57
CA GLN A 189 31.88 29.80 5.31
C GLN A 189 30.89 30.62 6.16
N ILE A 190 29.71 30.06 6.44
CA ILE A 190 28.69 30.73 7.25
C ILE A 190 29.05 30.67 8.73
N PHE A 191 29.47 29.50 9.22
CA PHE A 191 29.75 29.26 10.63
C PHE A 191 31.23 29.48 11.01
N THR A 192 31.88 30.49 10.43
CA THR A 192 33.29 30.83 10.78
C THR A 192 33.49 31.17 12.26
N TYR A 193 32.43 31.64 12.93
CA TYR A 193 32.42 31.94 14.35
C TYR A 193 32.11 30.72 15.26
N ALA A 194 31.72 29.58 14.68
CA ALA A 194 31.40 28.35 15.40
C ALA A 194 31.79 27.08 14.59
N PRO A 195 33.06 26.93 14.16
CA PRO A 195 33.49 25.83 13.31
C PRO A 195 33.26 24.46 13.95
N ASP A 196 33.41 24.36 15.27
CA ASP A 196 33.18 23.13 16.02
C ASP A 196 31.73 22.64 15.91
N ALA A 197 30.76 23.54 15.75
CA ALA A 197 29.35 23.16 15.59
C ALA A 197 29.11 22.45 14.25
N VAL A 198 29.86 22.83 13.20
CA VAL A 198 29.82 22.16 11.89
C VAL A 198 30.50 20.81 11.98
N ALA A 199 31.70 20.73 12.58
CA ALA A 199 32.42 19.46 12.73
C ALA A 199 31.59 18.42 13.51
N ARG A 200 30.89 18.86 14.56
CA ARG A 200 30.06 18.01 15.43
C ARG A 200 28.89 17.32 14.72
N THR A 201 28.48 17.78 13.54
CA THR A 201 27.47 17.09 12.74
C THR A 201 27.87 15.64 12.43
N SER A 202 29.17 15.39 12.24
CA SER A 202 29.71 14.05 12.04
C SER A 202 29.61 13.19 13.29
N GLU A 203 29.91 13.76 14.47
CA GLU A 203 29.75 13.07 15.76
C GLU A 203 28.29 12.63 15.97
N VAL A 204 27.32 13.52 15.73
CA VAL A 204 25.89 13.21 15.84
C VAL A 204 25.45 12.14 14.83
N ALA A 205 25.98 12.19 13.61
CA ALA A 205 25.71 11.17 12.60
C ALA A 205 26.26 9.79 13.01
N GLU A 206 27.47 9.73 13.57
CA GLU A 206 28.10 8.50 14.07
C GLU A 206 27.36 7.90 15.26
N MET A 207 26.68 8.72 16.07
CA MET A 207 25.79 8.24 17.15
C MET A 207 24.57 7.48 16.62
N CYS A 208 24.21 7.65 15.35
CA CYS A 208 23.01 7.09 14.74
C CYS A 208 23.32 5.85 13.88
N ASN A 209 23.26 4.66 14.49
CA ASN A 209 23.49 3.37 13.85
C ASN A 209 22.23 2.48 13.90
N LEU A 210 21.14 2.99 13.32
CA LEU A 210 19.89 2.26 13.18
C LEU A 210 19.94 1.31 11.98
N LYS A 211 19.69 0.02 12.24
CA LYS A 211 19.31 -0.95 11.20
C LYS A 211 17.82 -1.21 11.31
N LEU A 212 17.08 -0.89 10.26
CA LEU A 212 15.64 -1.18 10.21
C LEU A 212 15.42 -2.70 10.17
N PRO A 213 14.44 -3.24 10.91
CA PRO A 213 14.11 -4.67 10.91
C PRO A 213 13.34 -5.06 9.64
N LEU A 214 13.99 -4.94 8.48
CA LEU A 214 13.40 -5.31 7.20
C LEU A 214 13.39 -6.84 7.05
N GLY A 215 12.25 -7.40 6.65
CA GLY A 215 12.09 -8.85 6.46
C GLY A 215 11.83 -9.68 7.72
N GLU A 216 11.60 -9.05 8.89
CA GLU A 216 11.06 -9.74 10.07
C GLU A 216 9.55 -10.00 9.85
N ASN A 217 9.10 -11.25 9.87
CA ASN A 217 7.68 -11.57 9.71
C ASN A 217 6.92 -11.37 11.04
N HIS A 218 5.96 -10.46 11.03
CA HIS A 218 5.06 -10.19 12.16
C HIS A 218 3.69 -10.83 11.92
N LEU A 219 3.68 -12.17 11.90
CA LEU A 219 2.44 -12.93 11.72
C LEU A 219 1.60 -12.91 13.01
N PRO A 220 0.32 -12.50 12.95
CA PRO A 220 -0.61 -12.69 14.05
C PRO A 220 -0.81 -14.17 14.35
N VAL A 221 -0.96 -14.49 15.64
CA VAL A 221 -1.32 -15.83 16.12
C VAL A 221 -2.84 -15.93 16.18
N TYR A 222 -3.42 -16.97 15.58
CA TYR A 222 -4.86 -17.17 15.65
C TYR A 222 -5.30 -17.51 17.09
N PRO A 223 -6.26 -16.77 17.67
CA PRO A 223 -6.76 -17.05 19.02
C PRO A 223 -7.69 -18.27 19.00
N ILE A 224 -7.15 -19.44 19.37
CA ILE A 224 -7.91 -20.69 19.45
C ILE A 224 -9.05 -20.53 20.47
N PRO A 225 -10.30 -20.94 20.14
CA PRO A 225 -11.40 -20.89 21.08
C PRO A 225 -11.10 -21.70 22.35
N GLN A 226 -11.37 -21.14 23.54
CA GLN A 226 -11.11 -21.82 24.82
C GLN A 226 -11.78 -23.20 24.95
N ALA A 227 -12.89 -23.41 24.25
CA ALA A 227 -13.62 -24.69 24.23
C ALA A 227 -12.82 -25.85 23.59
N GLU A 228 -11.75 -25.55 22.85
CA GLU A 228 -10.90 -26.54 22.18
C GLU A 228 -9.81 -27.12 23.10
N GLY A 229 -9.63 -26.58 24.31
CA GLY A 229 -8.58 -26.98 25.24
C GLY A 229 -7.18 -26.53 24.81
N ASP A 230 -6.16 -27.17 25.38
CA ASP A 230 -4.73 -26.84 25.16
C ASP A 230 -4.17 -27.52 23.89
N ILE A 231 -4.76 -27.23 22.72
CA ILE A 231 -4.24 -27.67 21.43
C ILE A 231 -3.38 -26.58 20.78
N THR A 232 -2.41 -26.99 19.97
CA THR A 232 -1.58 -26.07 19.18
C THR A 232 -2.33 -25.51 17.96
N VAL A 233 -1.85 -24.40 17.41
CA VAL A 233 -2.41 -23.82 16.17
C VAL A 233 -2.36 -24.81 15.02
N ASP A 234 -1.28 -25.58 14.91
CA ASP A 234 -1.10 -26.58 13.84
C ASP A 234 -2.10 -27.73 13.96
N GLU A 235 -2.40 -28.18 15.18
CA GLU A 235 -3.41 -29.21 15.44
C GLU A 235 -4.82 -28.67 15.17
N TYR A 236 -5.12 -27.45 15.63
CA TYR A 236 -6.41 -26.82 15.36
C TYR A 236 -6.63 -26.58 13.87
N PHE A 237 -5.63 -26.07 13.16
CA PHE A 237 -5.66 -25.90 11.71
C PHE A 237 -5.98 -27.22 10.99
N GLU A 238 -5.25 -28.29 11.30
CA GLU A 238 -5.51 -29.60 10.68
C GLU A 238 -6.91 -30.12 11.01
N LYS A 239 -7.39 -29.95 12.25
CA LYS A 239 -8.76 -30.29 12.64
C LYS A 239 -9.79 -29.56 11.78
N VAL A 240 -9.67 -28.24 11.65
CA VAL A 240 -10.61 -27.40 10.88
C VAL A 240 -10.57 -27.78 9.39
N VAL A 241 -9.39 -28.02 8.82
CA VAL A 241 -9.25 -28.45 7.42
C VAL A 241 -9.90 -29.80 7.18
N ARG A 242 -9.69 -30.79 8.07
CA ARG A 242 -10.29 -32.12 7.94
C ARG A 242 -11.82 -32.06 8.06
N LEU A 243 -12.36 -31.22 8.94
CA LEU A 243 -13.81 -30.98 9.01
C LEU A 243 -14.35 -30.35 7.72
N GLY A 244 -13.62 -29.38 7.15
CA GLY A 244 -13.95 -28.76 5.87
C GLY A 244 -13.92 -29.74 4.70
N TYR A 245 -12.93 -30.64 4.67
CA TYR A 245 -12.85 -31.73 3.69
C TYR A 245 -14.06 -32.64 3.75
N GLU A 246 -14.44 -33.11 4.95
CA GLU A 246 -15.61 -33.97 5.12
C GLU A 246 -16.90 -33.28 4.68
N LYS A 247 -17.06 -31.99 5.03
CA LYS A 247 -18.17 -31.17 4.56
C LYS A 247 -18.22 -31.11 3.03
N ARG A 248 -17.11 -30.84 2.34
CA ARG A 248 -17.06 -30.81 0.86
C ARG A 248 -17.32 -32.18 0.24
N ARG A 249 -16.85 -33.26 0.86
CA ARG A 249 -17.13 -34.64 0.43
C ARG A 249 -18.64 -34.89 0.41
N GLU A 250 -19.31 -34.69 1.53
CA GLU A 250 -20.73 -35.01 1.69
C GLU A 250 -21.64 -34.09 0.84
N THR A 251 -21.25 -32.82 0.68
CA THR A 251 -22.11 -31.82 0.02
C THR A 251 -21.89 -31.70 -1.48
N VAL A 252 -20.67 -31.95 -1.96
CA VAL A 252 -20.26 -31.72 -3.36
C VAL A 252 -19.76 -33.02 -4.00
N TRP A 253 -18.67 -33.60 -3.49
CA TRP A 253 -17.96 -34.65 -4.22
C TRP A 253 -18.73 -35.97 -4.30
N ASP A 254 -19.48 -36.36 -3.27
CA ASP A 254 -20.29 -37.58 -3.31
C ASP A 254 -21.38 -37.49 -4.38
N ARG A 255 -21.96 -36.29 -4.57
CA ARG A 255 -22.95 -36.03 -5.64
C ARG A 255 -22.31 -36.05 -7.02
N MET A 256 -21.14 -35.42 -7.17
CA MET A 256 -20.39 -35.42 -8.44
C MET A 256 -19.92 -36.82 -8.81
N LEU A 257 -19.48 -37.61 -7.82
CA LEU A 257 -19.08 -39.00 -8.00
C LEU A 257 -20.28 -39.84 -8.45
N ALA A 258 -21.44 -39.68 -7.81
CA ALA A 258 -22.67 -40.35 -8.22
C ALA A 258 -23.14 -39.94 -9.62
N ALA A 259 -22.90 -38.70 -10.03
CA ALA A 259 -23.20 -38.18 -11.37
C ALA A 259 -22.14 -38.54 -12.42
N GLY A 260 -20.99 -39.11 -12.02
CA GLY A 260 -19.88 -39.41 -12.92
C GLY A 260 -19.15 -38.16 -13.46
N THR A 261 -19.30 -37.01 -12.79
CA THR A 261 -18.72 -35.73 -13.22
C THR A 261 -17.45 -35.36 -12.46
N LEU A 262 -17.03 -36.16 -11.47
CA LEU A 262 -15.81 -35.93 -10.70
C LEU A 262 -14.58 -36.37 -11.53
N ARG A 263 -13.75 -35.42 -11.96
CA ARG A 263 -12.55 -35.70 -12.78
C ARG A 263 -11.44 -36.52 -12.09
N TYR A 264 -11.33 -36.45 -10.77
CA TYR A 264 -10.29 -37.12 -9.97
C TYR A 264 -10.91 -38.00 -8.88
N SER A 265 -10.21 -39.07 -8.49
CA SER A 265 -10.67 -39.97 -7.43
C SER A 265 -10.59 -39.31 -6.04
N LEU A 266 -11.45 -39.74 -5.11
CA LEU A 266 -11.40 -39.26 -3.72
C LEU A 266 -10.04 -39.51 -3.03
N SER A 267 -9.29 -40.53 -3.47
CA SER A 267 -7.94 -40.80 -2.99
C SER A 267 -6.97 -39.69 -3.37
N GLU A 268 -7.05 -39.16 -4.59
CA GLU A 268 -6.21 -38.06 -5.07
C GLU A 268 -6.52 -36.76 -4.33
N TYR A 269 -7.79 -36.50 -4.02
CA TYR A 269 -8.20 -35.39 -3.16
C TYR A 269 -7.59 -35.49 -1.77
N GLN A 270 -7.69 -36.68 -1.12
CA GLN A 270 -7.12 -36.90 0.20
C GLN A 270 -5.59 -36.75 0.21
N GLU A 271 -4.91 -37.26 -0.81
CA GLU A 271 -3.45 -37.11 -0.95
C GLU A 271 -3.06 -35.63 -1.10
N ARG A 272 -3.77 -34.89 -1.97
CA ARG A 272 -3.54 -33.46 -2.18
C ARG A 272 -3.74 -32.66 -0.90
N VAL A 273 -4.83 -32.88 -0.15
CA VAL A 273 -5.04 -32.23 1.16
C VAL A 273 -3.90 -32.53 2.12
N SER A 274 -3.50 -33.80 2.24
CA SER A 274 -2.42 -34.20 3.17
C SER A 274 -1.10 -33.51 2.82
N ARG A 275 -0.77 -33.41 1.52
CA ARG A 275 0.42 -32.73 1.01
C ARG A 275 0.39 -31.23 1.29
N GLU A 276 -0.75 -30.57 1.03
CA GLU A 276 -0.90 -29.14 1.29
C GLU A 276 -0.83 -28.83 2.79
N ILE A 277 -1.42 -29.67 3.67
CA ILE A 277 -1.38 -29.47 5.14
C ILE A 277 0.07 -29.50 5.60
N ALA A 278 0.82 -30.52 5.20
CA ALA A 278 2.22 -30.67 5.56
C ALA A 278 3.06 -29.47 5.09
N MET A 279 2.79 -28.95 3.89
CA MET A 279 3.51 -27.81 3.35
C MET A 279 3.19 -26.50 4.10
N ILE A 280 1.92 -26.23 4.38
CA ILE A 280 1.49 -25.04 5.12
C ILE A 280 2.08 -25.03 6.53
N LYS A 281 2.05 -26.17 7.24
CA LYS A 281 2.68 -26.33 8.55
C LYS A 281 4.19 -26.07 8.49
N ARG A 282 4.88 -26.69 7.53
CA ARG A 282 6.34 -26.50 7.34
C ARG A 282 6.71 -25.05 7.09
N MET A 283 5.86 -24.28 6.40
CA MET A 283 6.12 -22.88 6.07
C MET A 283 5.65 -21.89 7.16
N GLY A 284 4.97 -22.36 8.21
CA GLY A 284 4.54 -21.51 9.34
C GLY A 284 3.31 -20.64 9.03
N PHE A 285 2.47 -21.04 8.07
CA PHE A 285 1.22 -20.35 7.73
C PHE A 285 -0.11 -20.92 8.29
N PRO A 286 -0.17 -21.88 9.24
CA PRO A 286 -1.45 -22.33 9.80
C PRO A 286 -2.32 -21.22 10.40
N SER A 287 -1.71 -20.30 11.17
CA SER A 287 -2.44 -19.14 11.71
C SER A 287 -3.07 -18.32 10.60
N TYR A 288 -2.31 -17.99 9.55
CA TYR A 288 -2.79 -17.17 8.43
C TYR A 288 -4.06 -17.76 7.78
N PHE A 289 -4.06 -19.06 7.49
CA PHE A 289 -5.23 -19.74 6.94
C PHE A 289 -6.43 -19.72 7.91
N LEU A 290 -6.19 -19.89 9.21
CA LEU A 290 -7.24 -19.81 10.22
C LEU A 290 -7.84 -18.41 10.35
N ILE A 291 -7.02 -17.35 10.27
CA ILE A 291 -7.52 -15.97 10.26
C ILE A 291 -8.47 -15.78 9.07
N VAL A 292 -8.02 -16.18 7.89
CA VAL A 292 -8.79 -16.04 6.65
C VAL A 292 -10.08 -16.84 6.69
N TRP A 293 -10.00 -18.10 7.13
CA TRP A 293 -11.16 -18.95 7.34
C TRP A 293 -12.17 -18.32 8.30
N ASP A 294 -11.72 -17.79 9.44
CA ASP A 294 -12.61 -17.30 10.49
C ASP A 294 -13.46 -16.12 10.03
N PHE A 295 -12.86 -15.09 9.41
CA PHE A 295 -13.65 -13.94 8.98
C PHE A 295 -14.52 -14.22 7.74
N ILE A 296 -14.12 -15.16 6.87
CA ILE A 296 -14.98 -15.64 5.78
C ILE A 296 -16.16 -16.43 6.34
N LYS A 297 -15.90 -17.32 7.31
CA LYS A 297 -16.95 -18.07 8.01
C LYS A 297 -17.92 -17.11 8.71
N PHE A 298 -17.41 -16.09 9.41
CA PHE A 298 -18.24 -15.04 10.01
C PHE A 298 -19.11 -14.34 8.97
N ALA A 299 -18.54 -13.94 7.82
CA ALA A 299 -19.28 -13.31 6.74
C ALA A 299 -20.41 -14.22 6.22
N LYS A 300 -20.10 -15.49 5.95
CA LYS A 300 -21.10 -16.49 5.49
C LYS A 300 -22.19 -16.72 6.56
N ASP A 301 -21.84 -16.86 7.83
CA ASP A 301 -22.79 -17.02 8.95
C ASP A 301 -23.72 -15.80 9.12
N LYS A 302 -23.24 -14.60 8.79
CA LYS A 302 -24.02 -13.35 8.80
C LYS A 302 -24.74 -13.07 7.48
N ASN A 303 -24.71 -14.00 6.52
CA ASN A 303 -25.26 -13.82 5.16
C ASN A 303 -24.67 -12.60 4.43
N ILE A 304 -23.40 -12.28 4.68
CA ILE A 304 -22.63 -11.31 3.92
C ILE A 304 -22.05 -12.03 2.70
N PRO A 305 -22.39 -11.61 1.47
CA PRO A 305 -21.83 -12.20 0.25
C PRO A 305 -20.30 -12.08 0.19
N VAL A 306 -19.65 -13.20 -0.10
CA VAL A 306 -18.20 -13.33 -0.31
C VAL A 306 -17.97 -13.85 -1.73
N GLY A 307 -16.98 -13.32 -2.43
CA GLY A 307 -16.61 -13.76 -3.76
C GLY A 307 -16.05 -15.20 -3.76
N PRO A 308 -16.03 -15.87 -4.92
CA PRO A 308 -15.61 -17.26 -5.03
C PRO A 308 -14.09 -17.49 -4.85
N GLY A 309 -13.32 -16.42 -4.70
CA GLY A 309 -11.86 -16.43 -4.57
C GLY A 309 -11.18 -15.61 -5.67
N ARG A 310 -10.00 -15.07 -5.36
CA ARG A 310 -9.20 -14.25 -6.28
C ARG A 310 -7.74 -14.69 -6.28
N GLY A 311 -7.07 -14.44 -7.40
CA GLY A 311 -5.64 -14.67 -7.54
C GLY A 311 -5.26 -16.15 -7.45
N SER A 312 -4.08 -16.43 -6.91
CA SER A 312 -3.57 -17.81 -6.81
C SER A 312 -4.24 -18.63 -5.71
N ALA A 313 -4.95 -18.02 -4.76
CA ALA A 313 -5.60 -18.74 -3.66
C ALA A 313 -6.55 -19.86 -4.13
N ALA A 314 -7.18 -19.69 -5.29
CA ALA A 314 -8.04 -20.70 -5.92
C ALA A 314 -7.32 -22.01 -6.29
N GLY A 315 -5.98 -22.04 -6.32
CA GLY A 315 -5.18 -23.25 -6.57
C GLY A 315 -4.99 -24.16 -5.35
N SER A 316 -5.39 -23.73 -4.14
CA SER A 316 -5.27 -24.52 -2.92
C SER A 316 -6.55 -25.30 -2.64
N LEU A 317 -6.42 -26.62 -2.52
CA LEU A 317 -7.52 -27.48 -2.10
C LEU A 317 -7.89 -27.23 -0.64
N ILE A 318 -6.93 -26.84 0.20
CA ILE A 318 -7.19 -26.42 1.57
C ILE A 318 -8.05 -25.15 1.62
N ALA A 319 -7.76 -24.16 0.78
CA ALA A 319 -8.60 -22.95 0.69
C ALA A 319 -10.03 -23.31 0.29
N TYR A 320 -10.23 -24.25 -0.63
CA TYR A 320 -11.55 -24.74 -1.02
C TYR A 320 -12.27 -25.50 0.11
N CYS A 321 -11.56 -26.38 0.84
CA CYS A 321 -12.10 -27.11 1.99
C CYS A 321 -12.51 -26.18 3.13
N LEU A 322 -11.77 -25.10 3.35
CA LEU A 322 -12.07 -24.05 4.33
C LEU A 322 -13.14 -23.06 3.82
N GLU A 323 -13.70 -23.27 2.62
CA GLU A 323 -14.65 -22.34 2.00
C GLU A 323 -14.11 -20.91 1.82
N ILE A 324 -12.78 -20.75 1.83
CA ILE A 324 -12.06 -19.53 1.48
C ILE A 324 -12.24 -19.26 -0.01
N THR A 325 -12.19 -20.33 -0.81
CA THR A 325 -12.55 -20.31 -2.22
C THR A 325 -13.72 -21.26 -2.46
N ASP A 326 -14.49 -20.98 -3.49
CA ASP A 326 -15.64 -21.79 -3.91
C ASP A 326 -15.39 -22.47 -5.27
N VAL A 327 -14.15 -22.43 -5.78
CA VAL A 327 -13.69 -23.12 -6.98
C VAL A 327 -12.91 -24.37 -6.58
N ASP A 328 -13.31 -25.55 -7.07
CA ASP A 328 -12.58 -26.80 -6.86
C ASP A 328 -11.31 -26.83 -7.73
N PRO A 329 -10.11 -26.74 -7.14
CA PRO A 329 -8.88 -26.64 -7.92
C PRO A 329 -8.59 -27.87 -8.77
N LEU A 330 -8.96 -29.06 -8.32
CA LEU A 330 -8.66 -30.28 -9.07
C LEU A 330 -9.54 -30.37 -10.31
N GLN A 331 -10.81 -29.94 -10.25
CA GLN A 331 -11.69 -29.97 -11.43
C GLN A 331 -11.20 -29.07 -12.59
N TYR A 332 -10.47 -28.00 -12.27
CA TYR A 332 -9.96 -27.03 -13.24
C TYR A 332 -8.43 -27.05 -13.39
N ASP A 333 -7.76 -28.12 -12.94
CA ASP A 333 -6.29 -28.29 -13.08
C ASP A 333 -5.47 -27.14 -12.44
N LEU A 334 -5.99 -26.51 -11.38
CA LEU A 334 -5.34 -25.40 -10.69
C LEU A 334 -4.23 -25.90 -9.74
N LEU A 335 -3.09 -25.22 -9.80
CA LEU A 335 -1.86 -25.64 -9.13
C LEU A 335 -1.66 -24.98 -7.77
N PHE A 336 -1.37 -25.77 -6.74
CA PHE A 336 -1.08 -25.27 -5.39
C PHE A 336 0.28 -24.57 -5.35
N GLU A 337 1.27 -25.09 -6.09
CA GLU A 337 2.64 -24.59 -6.10
C GLU A 337 2.74 -23.17 -6.69
N ARG A 338 1.73 -22.75 -7.48
CA ARG A 338 1.58 -21.37 -7.93
C ARG A 338 1.11 -20.43 -6.83
N PHE A 339 0.35 -20.94 -5.86
CA PHE A 339 -0.07 -20.21 -4.67
C PHE A 339 1.03 -20.19 -3.61
N LEU A 340 1.53 -21.36 -3.24
CA LEU A 340 2.52 -21.54 -2.20
C LEU A 340 3.67 -22.40 -2.74
N ASN A 341 4.81 -21.77 -2.99
CA ASN A 341 5.99 -22.43 -3.53
C ASN A 341 7.00 -22.74 -2.41
N PRO A 342 7.35 -24.02 -2.15
CA PRO A 342 8.28 -24.37 -1.08
C PRO A 342 9.72 -23.89 -1.34
N GLU A 343 10.10 -23.68 -2.61
CA GLU A 343 11.41 -23.16 -2.99
C GLU A 343 11.53 -21.65 -2.72
N ARG A 344 10.42 -21.01 -2.31
CA ARG A 344 10.36 -19.59 -1.97
C ARG A 344 9.59 -19.37 -0.67
N VAL A 345 10.31 -18.99 0.37
CA VAL A 345 9.67 -18.47 1.60
C VAL A 345 9.19 -17.03 1.33
N SER A 346 8.00 -16.90 0.76
CA SER A 346 7.28 -15.62 0.67
C SER A 346 5.91 -15.77 1.30
N MET A 347 5.43 -14.69 1.92
CA MET A 347 4.10 -14.65 2.49
C MET A 347 3.05 -14.87 1.38
N PRO A 348 2.11 -15.82 1.55
CA PRO A 348 0.99 -15.97 0.64
C PRO A 348 0.07 -14.76 0.74
N ASP A 349 -0.54 -14.38 -0.37
CA ASP A 349 -1.50 -13.28 -0.46
C ASP A 349 -2.86 -13.83 -0.90
N ILE A 350 -3.86 -13.71 -0.04
CA ILE A 350 -5.24 -14.15 -0.26
C ILE A 350 -6.11 -12.89 -0.26
N ASP A 351 -6.40 -12.41 -1.46
CA ASP A 351 -7.34 -11.31 -1.71
C ASP A 351 -8.78 -11.84 -1.64
N ILE A 352 -9.65 -11.13 -0.90
CA ILE A 352 -11.04 -11.57 -0.72
C ILE A 352 -12.00 -10.43 -1.05
N ASP A 353 -12.96 -10.77 -1.91
CA ASP A 353 -14.03 -9.87 -2.31
C ASP A 353 -15.22 -10.02 -1.37
N PHE A 354 -15.68 -8.92 -0.79
CA PHE A 354 -16.91 -8.82 -0.01
C PHE A 354 -17.90 -7.92 -0.72
N CYS A 355 -19.19 -8.07 -0.43
CA CYS A 355 -20.13 -7.02 -0.80
C CYS A 355 -19.77 -5.70 -0.10
N VAL A 356 -20.06 -4.58 -0.77
CA VAL A 356 -19.68 -3.24 -0.27
C VAL A 356 -20.31 -2.95 1.09
N ASN A 357 -21.55 -3.43 1.30
CA ASN A 357 -22.33 -3.14 2.50
C ASN A 357 -21.85 -3.93 3.73
N GLY A 358 -21.39 -5.17 3.56
CA GLY A 358 -21.00 -6.05 4.68
C GLY A 358 -19.52 -5.94 5.07
N ARG A 359 -18.67 -5.33 4.22
CA ARG A 359 -17.22 -5.20 4.45
C ARG A 359 -16.86 -4.64 5.82
N ALA A 360 -17.56 -3.59 6.27
CA ALA A 360 -17.27 -2.95 7.55
C ALA A 360 -17.53 -3.88 8.75
N GLU A 361 -18.55 -4.73 8.68
CA GLU A 361 -18.88 -5.70 9.73
C GLU A 361 -17.79 -6.77 9.86
N VAL A 362 -17.24 -7.24 8.74
CA VAL A 362 -16.12 -8.20 8.73
C VAL A 362 -14.87 -7.59 9.35
N ILE A 363 -14.53 -6.35 8.99
CA ILE A 363 -13.39 -5.63 9.60
C ILE A 363 -13.61 -5.45 11.11
N ASN A 364 -14.84 -5.15 11.54
CA ASN A 364 -15.17 -5.02 12.96
C ASN A 364 -15.02 -6.35 13.71
N HIS A 365 -15.41 -7.48 13.12
CA HIS A 365 -15.20 -8.81 13.69
C HIS A 365 -13.71 -9.09 13.91
N VAL A 366 -12.88 -8.88 12.89
CA VAL A 366 -11.42 -9.01 12.99
C VAL A 366 -10.86 -8.06 14.07
N THR A 367 -11.35 -6.82 14.13
CA THR A 367 -10.93 -5.83 15.13
C THR A 367 -11.30 -6.26 16.56
N GLN A 368 -12.46 -6.90 16.76
CA GLN A 368 -12.86 -7.44 18.05
C GLN A 368 -12.00 -8.64 18.46
N LEU A 369 -11.62 -9.49 17.50
CA LEU A 369 -10.84 -10.70 17.74
C LEU A 369 -9.38 -10.40 18.11
N TYR A 370 -8.72 -9.49 17.39
CA TYR A 370 -7.30 -9.17 17.57
C TYR A 370 -7.03 -7.92 18.41
N GLY A 371 -8.07 -7.13 18.69
CA GLY A 371 -7.99 -5.87 19.43
C GLY A 371 -7.82 -4.64 18.53
N ARG A 372 -8.41 -3.53 18.97
CA ARG A 372 -8.50 -2.28 18.21
C ARG A 372 -7.15 -1.66 17.85
N ASP A 373 -6.14 -1.84 18.70
CA ASP A 373 -4.79 -1.31 18.45
C ASP A 373 -3.93 -2.23 17.56
N SER A 374 -4.39 -3.45 17.29
CA SER A 374 -3.69 -4.47 16.48
C SER A 374 -4.20 -4.58 15.05
N VAL A 375 -5.31 -3.89 14.73
CA VAL A 375 -5.94 -3.88 13.40
C VAL A 375 -6.08 -2.46 12.91
N CYS A 376 -5.55 -2.17 11.70
CA CYS A 376 -5.68 -0.85 11.09
C CYS A 376 -5.79 -0.93 9.57
N GLN A 377 -6.23 0.16 8.94
CA GLN A 377 -6.20 0.30 7.49
C GLN A 377 -4.84 0.79 7.01
N ILE A 378 -4.48 0.50 5.75
CA ILE A 378 -3.24 0.99 5.16
C ILE A 378 -3.43 2.44 4.68
N ILE A 379 -2.44 3.32 4.90
CA ILE A 379 -2.45 4.68 4.32
C ILE A 379 -2.09 4.66 2.84
N THR A 380 -2.62 5.63 2.11
CA THR A 380 -2.26 5.91 0.72
C THR A 380 -1.90 7.37 0.57
N PHE A 381 -0.91 7.67 -0.26
CA PHE A 381 -0.50 9.04 -0.56
C PHE A 381 -0.91 9.40 -1.98
N GLY A 382 -1.79 10.38 -2.12
CA GLY A 382 -2.10 10.95 -3.42
C GLY A 382 -0.96 11.84 -3.88
N THR A 383 -0.33 11.53 -5.01
CA THR A 383 0.72 12.34 -5.62
C THR A 383 0.16 13.34 -6.63
N MET A 384 0.92 14.41 -6.89
CA MET A 384 0.56 15.40 -7.91
C MET A 384 0.80 14.84 -9.32
N ALA A 385 -0.25 14.33 -9.95
CA ALA A 385 -0.21 13.96 -11.37
C ALA A 385 0.00 15.20 -12.26
N SER A 386 0.61 15.03 -13.43
CA SER A 386 1.03 16.08 -14.37
C SER A 386 -0.04 17.15 -14.62
N LYS A 387 -1.27 16.71 -14.93
CA LYS A 387 -2.40 17.61 -15.16
C LYS A 387 -2.82 18.38 -13.91
N ALA A 388 -2.79 17.72 -12.74
CA ALA A 388 -3.12 18.36 -11.46
C ALA A 388 -2.02 19.33 -11.02
N ALA A 389 -0.75 19.00 -11.23
CA ALA A 389 0.39 19.87 -10.96
C ALA A 389 0.29 21.19 -11.73
N ILE A 390 0.03 21.14 -13.04
CA ILE A 390 -0.18 22.34 -13.87
C ILE A 390 -1.33 23.20 -13.34
N LYS A 391 -2.46 22.56 -12.96
CA LYS A 391 -3.63 23.26 -12.42
C LYS A 391 -3.35 23.94 -11.09
N ASP A 392 -2.72 23.24 -10.16
CA ASP A 392 -2.43 23.77 -8.83
C ASP A 392 -1.38 24.89 -8.89
N VAL A 393 -0.35 24.74 -9.71
CA VAL A 393 0.66 25.79 -9.96
C VAL A 393 0.03 27.02 -10.60
N GLY A 394 -0.77 26.84 -11.65
CA GLY A 394 -1.46 27.96 -12.31
C GLY A 394 -2.37 28.75 -11.35
N ARG A 395 -3.10 28.04 -10.47
CA ARG A 395 -3.92 28.68 -9.43
C ARG A 395 -3.06 29.44 -8.41
N ALA A 396 -1.96 28.86 -7.94
CA ALA A 396 -1.08 29.51 -6.97
C ALA A 396 -0.39 30.75 -7.57
N LEU A 397 -0.08 30.73 -8.87
CA LEU A 397 0.43 31.86 -9.63
C LEU A 397 -0.64 32.90 -10.03
N ASP A 398 -1.89 32.72 -9.60
CA ASP A 398 -3.01 33.63 -9.86
C ASP A 398 -3.36 33.77 -11.36
N ILE A 399 -3.20 32.68 -12.10
CA ILE A 399 -3.49 32.61 -13.54
C ILE A 399 -4.97 32.26 -13.75
N PRO A 400 -5.68 32.89 -14.71
CA PRO A 400 -7.06 32.56 -15.00
C PRO A 400 -7.27 31.06 -15.29
N TYR A 401 -8.26 30.46 -14.64
CA TYR A 401 -8.56 29.02 -14.76
C TYR A 401 -8.70 28.56 -16.21
N ALA A 402 -9.31 29.38 -17.08
CA ALA A 402 -9.51 29.06 -18.48
C ALA A 402 -8.20 28.84 -19.24
N ASP A 403 -7.16 29.60 -18.92
CA ASP A 403 -5.87 29.51 -19.60
C ASP A 403 -5.07 28.30 -19.09
N VAL A 404 -5.10 28.07 -17.77
CA VAL A 404 -4.51 26.87 -17.17
C VAL A 404 -5.18 25.59 -17.68
N GLU A 405 -6.51 25.59 -17.86
CA GLU A 405 -7.25 24.45 -18.40
C GLU A 405 -6.87 24.12 -19.85
N LYS A 406 -6.59 25.15 -20.69
CA LYS A 406 -6.11 24.93 -22.06
C LYS A 406 -4.78 24.16 -22.06
N ILE A 407 -3.83 24.57 -21.23
CA ILE A 407 -2.51 23.92 -21.10
C ILE A 407 -2.68 22.50 -20.54
N ALA A 408 -3.47 22.35 -19.48
CA ALA A 408 -3.70 21.07 -18.81
C ALA A 408 -4.41 20.03 -19.71
N LYS A 409 -5.18 20.45 -20.73
CA LYS A 409 -5.81 19.56 -21.70
C LYS A 409 -4.86 19.03 -22.77
N LEU A 410 -3.70 19.66 -22.96
CA LEU A 410 -2.67 19.19 -23.89
C LEU A 410 -1.88 18.00 -23.33
N ILE A 411 -1.99 17.71 -22.03
CA ILE A 411 -1.42 16.50 -21.44
C ILE A 411 -2.18 15.27 -21.96
N PRO A 412 -1.51 14.31 -22.61
CA PRO A 412 -2.15 13.10 -23.12
C PRO A 412 -2.84 12.28 -22.02
N PRO A 413 -3.87 11.49 -22.38
CA PRO A 413 -4.46 10.54 -21.44
C PRO A 413 -3.44 9.48 -21.01
N PRO A 414 -3.63 8.82 -19.85
CA PRO A 414 -2.75 7.77 -19.38
C PRO A 414 -2.59 6.64 -20.42
N ILE A 415 -1.35 6.23 -20.68
CA ILE A 415 -1.05 5.12 -21.60
C ILE A 415 -0.90 3.85 -20.77
N ARG A 416 -1.75 2.85 -21.04
CA ARG A 416 -1.78 1.57 -20.30
C ARG A 416 -1.89 1.77 -18.78
N GLY A 417 -2.72 2.73 -18.37
CA GLY A 417 -2.97 3.05 -16.96
C GLY A 417 -1.86 3.84 -16.26
N ARG A 418 -0.80 4.26 -16.98
CA ARG A 418 0.27 5.10 -16.45
C ARG A 418 0.10 6.54 -16.91
N ASN A 419 0.16 7.48 -15.97
CA ASN A 419 0.19 8.90 -16.29
C ASN A 419 1.44 9.22 -17.13
N VAL A 420 1.26 10.08 -18.14
CA VAL A 420 2.34 10.60 -18.97
C VAL A 420 2.97 11.78 -18.22
N SER A 421 4.28 11.75 -18.00
CA SER A 421 4.96 12.85 -17.30
C SER A 421 4.91 14.14 -18.12
N ILE A 422 5.12 15.30 -17.49
CA ILE A 422 5.15 16.58 -18.20
C ILE A 422 6.25 16.58 -19.27
N ASP A 423 7.41 15.98 -18.99
CA ASP A 423 8.51 15.86 -19.96
C ASP A 423 8.12 15.00 -21.17
N GLN A 424 7.49 13.86 -20.94
CA GLN A 424 6.99 13.02 -22.04
C GLN A 424 5.92 13.73 -22.86
N ALA A 425 5.03 14.48 -22.20
CA ALA A 425 3.99 15.24 -22.88
C ALA A 425 4.58 16.33 -23.79
N LEU A 426 5.67 16.99 -23.38
CA LEU A 426 6.39 17.98 -24.20
C LEU A 426 7.06 17.35 -25.43
N GLU A 427 7.49 16.09 -25.35
CA GLU A 427 8.05 15.36 -26.49
C GLU A 427 6.96 14.86 -27.46
N MET A 428 5.82 14.43 -26.90
CA MET A 428 4.73 13.81 -27.66
C MET A 428 3.77 14.80 -28.32
N VAL A 429 3.61 16.00 -27.76
CA VAL A 429 2.58 16.98 -28.17
C VAL A 429 3.23 18.27 -28.66
N PRO A 430 3.37 18.45 -29.99
CA PRO A 430 4.00 19.63 -30.58
C PRO A 430 3.36 20.96 -30.13
N GLU A 431 2.05 21.00 -29.95
CA GLU A 431 1.32 22.19 -29.52
C GLU A 431 1.69 22.61 -28.10
N LEU A 432 1.92 21.64 -27.19
CA LEU A 432 2.36 21.90 -25.82
C LEU A 432 3.78 22.47 -25.82
N LYS A 433 4.66 21.90 -26.65
CA LYS A 433 6.03 22.39 -26.82
C LYS A 433 6.06 23.80 -27.40
N GLN A 434 5.24 24.08 -28.41
CA GLN A 434 5.13 25.42 -28.97
C GLN A 434 4.64 26.44 -27.93
N ALA A 435 3.61 26.09 -27.13
CA ALA A 435 3.13 26.95 -26.06
C ALA A 435 4.23 27.20 -25.01
N PHE A 436 4.98 26.17 -24.63
CA PHE A 436 6.13 26.27 -23.72
C PHE A 436 7.24 27.18 -24.25
N ASP A 437 7.54 27.15 -25.54
CA ASP A 437 8.61 27.95 -26.14
C ASP A 437 8.21 29.40 -26.45
N SER A 438 6.92 29.64 -26.70
CA SER A 438 6.39 30.93 -27.15
C SER A 438 5.88 31.85 -26.03
N ASP A 439 5.38 31.29 -24.92
CA ASP A 439 4.74 32.04 -23.84
C ASP A 439 5.52 31.87 -22.52
N ALA A 440 6.07 32.98 -22.03
CA ALA A 440 6.86 33.00 -20.79
C ALA A 440 6.05 32.60 -19.55
N GLN A 441 4.75 32.90 -19.51
CA GLN A 441 3.87 32.52 -18.41
C GLN A 441 3.59 31.01 -18.44
N VAL A 442 3.38 30.44 -19.63
CA VAL A 442 3.22 28.98 -19.82
C VAL A 442 4.51 28.26 -19.45
N ARG A 443 5.68 28.75 -19.91
CA ARG A 443 6.99 28.21 -19.53
C ARG A 443 7.15 28.15 -18.01
N LYS A 444 6.85 29.26 -17.33
CA LYS A 444 6.95 29.35 -15.87
C LYS A 444 6.06 28.34 -15.15
N VAL A 445 4.81 28.18 -15.58
CA VAL A 445 3.89 27.17 -15.02
C VAL A 445 4.44 25.77 -15.20
N ILE A 446 4.91 25.44 -16.41
CA ILE A 446 5.41 24.12 -16.75
C ILE A 446 6.69 23.79 -15.98
N ASP A 447 7.65 24.72 -15.91
CA ASP A 447 8.92 24.52 -15.20
C ASP A 447 8.70 24.25 -13.70
N ILE A 448 7.80 25.01 -13.06
CA ILE A 448 7.44 24.78 -11.66
C ILE A 448 6.64 23.49 -11.50
N ALA A 449 5.68 23.22 -12.39
CA ALA A 449 4.88 21.99 -12.34
C ALA A 449 5.74 20.74 -12.50
N LYS A 450 6.80 20.77 -13.31
CA LYS A 450 7.79 19.68 -13.43
C LYS A 450 8.51 19.41 -12.10
N ARG A 451 8.84 20.45 -11.33
CA ARG A 451 9.48 20.31 -10.01
C ARG A 451 8.54 19.74 -8.95
N LEU A 452 7.24 20.00 -9.07
CA LEU A 452 6.21 19.54 -8.13
C LEU A 452 5.52 18.23 -8.55
N GLU A 453 5.75 17.77 -9.78
CA GLU A 453 5.24 16.50 -10.29
C GLU A 453 5.72 15.34 -9.41
N GLY A 454 4.79 14.47 -9.00
CA GLY A 454 5.11 13.33 -8.14
C GLY A 454 5.23 13.65 -6.65
N CYS A 455 5.26 14.93 -6.24
CA CYS A 455 5.22 15.28 -4.82
C CYS A 455 3.93 14.77 -4.15
N ALA A 456 4.04 14.35 -2.88
CA ALA A 456 2.90 13.95 -2.07
C ALA A 456 1.99 15.16 -1.79
N ARG A 457 0.68 15.00 -2.04
CA ARG A 457 -0.33 16.06 -1.91
C ARG A 457 -1.17 15.90 -0.65
N HIS A 458 -1.65 14.70 -0.39
CA HIS A 458 -2.51 14.39 0.76
C HIS A 458 -2.40 12.89 1.11
N SER A 459 -2.74 12.56 2.34
CA SER A 459 -2.95 11.18 2.77
C SER A 459 -4.43 10.80 2.66
N SER A 460 -4.68 9.53 2.41
CA SER A 460 -6.00 8.91 2.35
C SER A 460 -5.92 7.48 2.86
N VAL A 461 -7.07 6.85 3.07
CA VAL A 461 -7.14 5.46 3.52
C VAL A 461 -7.24 4.52 2.32
N HIS A 462 -6.47 3.44 2.32
CA HIS A 462 -6.53 2.43 1.26
C HIS A 462 -7.94 1.83 1.21
N ALA A 463 -8.49 1.67 0.02
CA ALA A 463 -9.85 1.17 -0.16
C ALA A 463 -10.07 -0.31 0.24
N ALA A 464 -9.01 -1.04 0.60
CA ALA A 464 -9.05 -2.50 0.75
C ALA A 464 -8.07 -3.02 1.80
N GLY A 465 -6.83 -2.54 1.78
CA GLY A 465 -5.75 -3.01 2.65
C GLY A 465 -6.01 -2.77 4.14
N VAL A 466 -6.02 -3.88 4.87
CA VAL A 466 -6.07 -3.96 6.34
C VAL A 466 -4.82 -4.69 6.81
N VAL A 467 -4.31 -4.27 7.95
CA VAL A 467 -3.14 -4.84 8.61
C VAL A 467 -3.59 -5.49 9.89
N ILE A 468 -3.12 -6.70 10.17
CA ILE A 468 -3.35 -7.41 11.42
C ILE A 468 -2.00 -7.73 12.04
N SER A 469 -1.85 -7.36 13.30
CA SER A 469 -0.60 -7.48 14.05
C SER A 469 -0.76 -8.43 15.25
N PRO A 470 0.28 -9.16 15.66
CA PRO A 470 0.28 -9.95 16.91
C PRO A 470 0.25 -9.09 18.18
N LYS A 471 0.55 -7.79 18.08
CA LYS A 471 0.63 -6.83 19.19
C LYS A 471 0.20 -5.43 18.73
N PRO A 472 -0.01 -4.45 19.63
CA PRO A 472 -0.38 -3.10 19.23
C PRO A 472 0.54 -2.54 18.14
N LEU A 473 -0.05 -2.04 17.06
CA LEU A 473 0.67 -1.59 15.86
C LEU A 473 1.67 -0.47 16.17
N GLU A 474 1.34 0.41 17.13
CA GLU A 474 2.22 1.50 17.57
C GLU A 474 3.54 1.03 18.24
N GLU A 475 3.73 -0.27 18.43
CA GLU A 475 5.02 -0.84 18.83
C GLU A 475 5.91 -1.26 17.66
N LEU A 476 5.33 -1.43 16.47
CA LEU A 476 6.00 -1.95 15.27
C LEU A 476 6.15 -0.88 14.20
N VAL A 477 5.05 -0.22 13.85
CA VAL A 477 4.96 0.73 12.75
C VAL A 477 4.22 1.99 13.20
N PRO A 478 4.57 3.16 12.64
CA PRO A 478 3.88 4.39 12.96
C PRO A 478 2.44 4.34 12.48
N VAL A 479 1.50 4.77 13.34
CA VAL A 479 0.07 4.83 13.04
C VAL A 479 -0.48 6.25 13.19
N ALA A 480 -1.63 6.52 12.58
CA ALA A 480 -2.32 7.80 12.67
C ALA A 480 -3.84 7.59 12.69
N LEU A 481 -4.59 8.62 13.09
CA LEU A 481 -6.03 8.65 12.91
C LEU A 481 -6.36 9.42 11.63
N SER A 482 -7.22 8.83 10.80
CA SER A 482 -7.79 9.52 9.65
C SER A 482 -8.76 10.62 10.10
N GLN A 483 -9.20 11.47 9.16
CA GLN A 483 -10.25 12.46 9.44
C GLN A 483 -11.55 11.82 9.94
N LYS A 484 -11.81 10.55 9.59
CA LYS A 484 -12.95 9.76 10.03
C LYS A 484 -12.71 8.99 11.34
N GLN A 485 -11.61 9.27 12.05
CA GLN A 485 -11.21 8.58 13.29
C GLN A 485 -10.94 7.09 13.11
N GLU A 486 -10.56 6.67 11.89
CA GLU A 486 -10.11 5.32 11.60
C GLU A 486 -8.60 5.22 11.83
N LEU A 487 -8.14 4.13 12.44
CA LEU A 487 -6.72 3.88 12.62
C LEU A 487 -6.09 3.50 11.28
N THR A 488 -5.01 4.19 10.90
CA THR A 488 -4.24 3.92 9.69
C THR A 488 -2.77 3.73 10.00
N THR A 489 -2.05 2.98 9.18
CA THR A 489 -0.57 3.05 9.14
C THR A 489 -0.10 4.45 8.74
N GLN A 490 1.19 4.76 8.91
CA GLN A 490 1.84 5.88 8.22
C GLN A 490 2.77 5.41 7.10
N PHE A 491 3.06 4.10 7.01
CA PHE A 491 3.71 3.48 5.85
C PHE A 491 2.67 3.06 4.83
N GLU A 492 2.90 3.45 3.57
CA GLU A 492 2.11 2.95 2.45
C GLU A 492 2.36 1.45 2.22
N MET A 493 1.50 0.83 1.40
CA MET A 493 1.50 -0.61 1.15
C MET A 493 2.89 -1.18 0.83
N SER A 494 3.63 -0.54 -0.08
CA SER A 494 4.93 -1.06 -0.54
C SER A 494 6.01 -1.06 0.55
N ASP A 495 5.96 -0.07 1.45
CA ASP A 495 6.91 0.05 2.56
C ASP A 495 6.51 -0.82 3.75
N LEU A 496 5.20 -0.95 3.99
CA LEU A 496 4.66 -1.81 5.04
C LEU A 496 4.98 -3.30 4.79
N GLU A 497 4.95 -3.75 3.54
CA GLU A 497 5.35 -5.12 3.17
C GLU A 497 6.82 -5.40 3.53
N LYS A 498 7.70 -4.40 3.39
CA LYS A 498 9.13 -4.54 3.74
C LYS A 498 9.35 -4.70 5.25
N THR A 499 8.42 -4.22 6.07
CA THR A 499 8.45 -4.43 7.54
C THR A 499 7.87 -5.78 7.95
N GLY A 500 7.49 -6.64 6.99
CA GLY A 500 6.97 -7.99 7.22
C GLY A 500 5.65 -8.05 7.99
N MET A 501 4.88 -6.97 7.96
CA MET A 501 3.53 -6.94 8.51
C MET A 501 2.58 -7.73 7.61
N LEU A 502 1.64 -8.46 8.23
CA LEU A 502 0.61 -9.15 7.50
C LEU A 502 -0.42 -8.17 6.94
N LYS A 503 -0.48 -8.09 5.62
CA LYS A 503 -1.53 -7.39 4.88
C LYS A 503 -2.63 -8.37 4.47
N MET A 504 -3.86 -7.88 4.49
CA MET A 504 -5.01 -8.54 3.88
C MET A 504 -5.84 -7.49 3.12
N ASP A 505 -6.24 -7.79 1.89
CA ASP A 505 -7.15 -6.93 1.15
C ASP A 505 -8.60 -7.39 1.32
N PHE A 506 -9.38 -6.54 1.98
CA PHE A 506 -10.84 -6.66 2.06
C PHE A 506 -11.43 -5.81 0.95
N LEU A 507 -11.63 -6.37 -0.24
CA LEU A 507 -12.15 -5.61 -1.37
C LEU A 507 -13.68 -5.49 -1.29
N GLY A 508 -14.20 -4.31 -1.58
CA GLY A 508 -15.63 -4.11 -1.78
C GLY A 508 -15.99 -4.28 -3.25
N LEU A 509 -16.63 -5.39 -3.61
CA LEU A 509 -17.05 -5.67 -4.99
C LEU A 509 -18.53 -5.34 -5.19
N THR A 510 -18.80 -4.34 -6.03
CA THR A 510 -20.18 -3.90 -6.34
C THR A 510 -21.01 -5.02 -6.95
N THR A 511 -20.41 -5.88 -7.78
CA THR A 511 -21.09 -7.05 -8.39
C THR A 511 -21.74 -7.95 -7.35
N LEU A 512 -21.04 -8.27 -6.25
CA LEU A 512 -21.61 -9.10 -5.17
C LEU A 512 -22.82 -8.44 -4.51
N THR A 513 -22.79 -7.11 -4.40
CA THR A 513 -23.90 -6.33 -3.84
C THR A 513 -25.12 -6.37 -4.77
N ILE A 514 -24.90 -6.27 -6.09
CA ILE A 514 -25.95 -6.35 -7.10
C ILE A 514 -26.57 -7.76 -7.12
N ILE A 515 -25.76 -8.81 -7.07
CA ILE A 515 -26.24 -10.21 -7.05
C ILE A 515 -27.11 -10.46 -5.82
N ASP A 516 -26.65 -10.06 -4.63
CA ASP A 516 -27.42 -10.21 -3.40
C ASP A 516 -28.76 -9.46 -3.45
N GLN A 517 -28.76 -8.21 -3.94
CA GLN A 517 -30.00 -7.45 -4.16
C GLN A 517 -30.94 -8.16 -5.14
N CYS A 518 -30.41 -8.68 -6.25
CA CYS A 518 -31.20 -9.44 -7.22
C CYS A 518 -31.86 -10.68 -6.58
N CYS A 519 -31.09 -11.49 -5.83
CA CYS A 519 -31.62 -12.66 -5.14
C CYS A 519 -32.70 -12.29 -4.10
N ARG A 520 -32.52 -11.17 -3.36
CA ARG A 520 -33.52 -10.66 -2.41
C ARG A 520 -34.80 -10.23 -3.12
N THR A 521 -34.69 -9.46 -4.19
CA THR A 521 -35.85 -9.01 -4.97
C THR A 521 -36.62 -10.19 -5.58
N ILE A 522 -35.93 -11.23 -6.09
CA ILE A 522 -36.60 -12.44 -6.58
C ILE A 522 -37.36 -13.15 -5.46
N ARG A 523 -36.78 -13.21 -4.26
CA ARG A 523 -37.45 -13.80 -3.08
C ARG A 523 -38.69 -13.00 -2.69
N GLU A 524 -38.61 -11.68 -2.67
CA GLU A 524 -39.72 -10.78 -2.33
C GLU A 524 -40.86 -10.85 -3.34
N LEU A 525 -40.55 -10.87 -4.64
CA LEU A 525 -41.56 -10.85 -5.71
C LEU A 525 -42.15 -12.24 -6.01
N HIS A 526 -41.37 -13.30 -5.87
CA HIS A 526 -41.75 -14.64 -6.32
C HIS A 526 -41.78 -15.69 -5.21
N GLY A 527 -41.43 -15.34 -3.97
CA GLY A 527 -41.32 -16.28 -2.86
C GLY A 527 -40.23 -17.35 -3.03
N ARG A 528 -39.39 -17.22 -4.07
CA ARG A 528 -38.36 -18.19 -4.43
C ARG A 528 -37.01 -17.77 -3.86
N GLU A 529 -36.45 -18.60 -3.00
CA GLU A 529 -35.08 -18.43 -2.53
C GLU A 529 -34.10 -18.99 -3.56
N ILE A 530 -33.20 -18.14 -4.06
CA ILE A 530 -32.11 -18.53 -4.95
C ILE A 530 -30.79 -18.40 -4.18
N LYS A 531 -30.03 -19.48 -4.12
CA LYS A 531 -28.65 -19.49 -3.67
C LYS A 531 -27.75 -19.53 -4.89
N TRP A 532 -27.04 -18.43 -5.14
CA TRP A 532 -26.19 -18.30 -6.32
C TRP A 532 -25.05 -19.33 -6.39
N SER A 533 -24.55 -19.81 -5.24
CA SER A 533 -23.55 -20.88 -5.14
C SER A 533 -24.05 -22.25 -5.62
N GLU A 534 -25.37 -22.43 -5.78
CA GLU A 534 -25.99 -23.68 -6.22
C GLU A 534 -26.47 -23.60 -7.68
N ILE A 535 -26.18 -22.50 -8.39
CA ILE A 535 -26.56 -22.33 -9.79
C ILE A 535 -25.69 -23.25 -10.69
N PRO A 536 -26.30 -24.06 -11.58
CA PRO A 536 -25.55 -24.88 -12.53
C PRO A 536 -24.69 -24.03 -13.47
N LEU A 537 -23.49 -24.51 -13.78
CA LEU A 537 -22.54 -23.83 -14.66
C LEU A 537 -22.74 -24.15 -16.14
N ASP A 538 -23.71 -25.00 -16.49
CA ASP A 538 -23.93 -25.53 -17.84
C ASP A 538 -25.26 -25.05 -18.46
N ASP A 539 -25.85 -23.96 -17.96
CA ASP A 539 -27.13 -23.43 -18.47
C ASP A 539 -27.01 -22.86 -19.91
N PRO A 540 -27.66 -23.47 -20.92
CA PRO A 540 -27.52 -23.06 -22.30
C PRO A 540 -28.04 -21.64 -22.58
N LYS A 541 -29.07 -21.20 -21.84
CA LYS A 541 -29.66 -19.87 -22.02
C LYS A 541 -28.70 -18.77 -21.59
N THR A 542 -27.95 -18.99 -20.52
CA THR A 542 -26.90 -18.08 -20.07
C THR A 542 -25.84 -17.92 -21.16
N TYR A 543 -25.33 -19.02 -21.72
CA TYR A 543 -24.33 -18.96 -22.80
C TYR A 543 -24.86 -18.34 -24.10
N GLU A 544 -26.15 -18.49 -24.39
CA GLU A 544 -26.77 -17.83 -25.53
C GLU A 544 -26.70 -16.29 -25.44
N LEU A 545 -26.85 -15.71 -24.24
CA LEU A 545 -26.69 -14.26 -24.03
C LEU A 545 -25.27 -13.80 -24.39
N PHE A 546 -24.24 -14.53 -23.94
CA PHE A 546 -22.86 -14.26 -24.32
C PHE A 546 -22.64 -14.42 -25.83
N ALA A 547 -23.17 -15.48 -26.44
CA ALA A 547 -23.05 -15.72 -27.87
C ALA A 547 -23.73 -14.64 -28.74
N GLN A 548 -24.74 -13.97 -28.22
CA GLN A 548 -25.38 -12.80 -28.86
C GLN A 548 -24.66 -11.48 -28.55
N GLY A 549 -23.75 -11.48 -27.56
CA GLY A 549 -23.05 -10.31 -27.07
C GLY A 549 -23.95 -9.36 -26.27
N HIS A 550 -25.02 -9.88 -25.66
CA HIS A 550 -25.92 -9.18 -24.76
C HIS A 550 -25.38 -9.21 -23.32
N THR A 551 -24.19 -8.64 -23.14
CA THR A 551 -23.45 -8.64 -21.87
C THR A 551 -23.45 -7.28 -21.19
N GLU A 552 -24.47 -6.44 -21.47
CA GLU A 552 -24.69 -5.19 -20.75
C GLU A 552 -24.86 -5.49 -19.26
N ALA A 553 -24.05 -4.84 -18.41
CA ALA A 553 -23.99 -5.07 -16.95
C ALA A 553 -23.59 -6.50 -16.52
N VAL A 554 -23.04 -7.32 -17.42
CA VAL A 554 -22.42 -8.61 -17.07
C VAL A 554 -20.97 -8.37 -16.69
N PHE A 555 -20.67 -8.52 -15.40
CA PHE A 555 -19.35 -8.29 -14.82
C PHE A 555 -18.21 -8.89 -15.67
N GLN A 556 -17.17 -8.08 -15.92
CA GLN A 556 -15.99 -8.35 -16.77
C GLN A 556 -16.24 -8.44 -18.29
N PHE A 557 -17.49 -8.53 -18.76
CA PHE A 557 -17.82 -8.71 -20.19
C PHE A 557 -18.55 -7.52 -20.82
N GLU A 558 -18.59 -6.36 -20.17
CA GLU A 558 -19.39 -5.19 -20.60
C GLU A 558 -18.78 -4.39 -21.75
N SER A 559 -17.47 -4.50 -22.00
CA SER A 559 -16.81 -3.67 -23.01
C SER A 559 -17.22 -4.05 -24.43
N THR A 560 -17.35 -3.06 -25.32
CA THR A 560 -17.78 -3.28 -26.71
C THR A 560 -16.89 -4.29 -27.47
N GLY A 561 -15.57 -4.23 -27.29
CA GLY A 561 -14.67 -5.19 -27.92
C GLY A 561 -14.81 -6.61 -27.35
N MET A 562 -15.08 -6.76 -26.04
CA MET A 562 -15.36 -8.06 -25.45
C MET A 562 -16.69 -8.64 -25.97
N GLN A 563 -17.74 -7.81 -26.09
CA GLN A 563 -19.01 -8.21 -26.69
C GLN A 563 -18.84 -8.75 -28.12
N GLU A 564 -18.03 -8.09 -28.94
CA GLU A 564 -17.73 -8.56 -30.31
C GLU A 564 -17.01 -9.90 -30.31
N ILE A 565 -16.06 -10.10 -29.40
CA ILE A 565 -15.34 -11.37 -29.26
C ILE A 565 -16.28 -12.49 -28.79
N CYS A 566 -17.18 -12.23 -27.84
CA CYS A 566 -18.18 -13.19 -27.44
C CYS A 566 -19.10 -13.60 -28.61
N ARG A 567 -19.49 -12.66 -29.48
CA ARG A 567 -20.26 -12.97 -30.71
C ARG A 567 -19.48 -13.83 -31.70
N LYS A 568 -18.17 -13.60 -31.84
CA LYS A 568 -17.31 -14.38 -32.73
C LYS A 568 -17.05 -15.79 -32.20
N LEU A 569 -16.73 -15.93 -30.91
CA LEU A 569 -16.45 -17.24 -30.30
C LEU A 569 -17.73 -18.06 -30.13
N ARG A 570 -18.81 -17.44 -29.64
CA ARG A 570 -20.04 -18.11 -29.18
C ARG A 570 -19.75 -19.13 -28.07
N PRO A 571 -19.30 -18.66 -26.88
CA PRO A 571 -18.86 -19.53 -25.79
C PRO A 571 -19.99 -20.49 -25.35
N LYS A 572 -19.62 -21.72 -24.98
CA LYS A 572 -20.57 -22.77 -24.56
C LYS A 572 -20.30 -23.31 -23.16
N SER A 573 -19.20 -22.92 -22.53
CA SER A 573 -18.81 -23.33 -21.19
C SER A 573 -18.12 -22.22 -20.41
N ILE A 574 -17.89 -22.45 -19.12
CA ILE A 574 -17.24 -21.49 -18.23
C ILE A 574 -15.75 -21.37 -18.56
N GLU A 575 -15.13 -22.44 -19.07
CA GLU A 575 -13.75 -22.47 -19.54
C GLU A 575 -13.58 -21.55 -20.76
N ASP A 576 -14.53 -21.52 -21.68
CA ASP A 576 -14.52 -20.60 -22.83
C ASP A 576 -14.52 -19.13 -22.36
N LEU A 577 -15.39 -18.80 -21.40
CA LEU A 577 -15.45 -17.45 -20.81
C LEU A 577 -14.14 -17.11 -20.08
N SER A 578 -13.57 -18.07 -19.35
CA SER A 578 -12.29 -17.91 -18.63
C SER A 578 -11.14 -17.65 -19.60
N ALA A 579 -11.09 -18.37 -20.73
CA ALA A 579 -10.09 -18.17 -21.77
C ALA A 579 -10.24 -16.80 -22.46
N LEU A 580 -11.48 -16.38 -22.78
CA LEU A 580 -11.74 -15.05 -23.36
C LEU A 580 -11.24 -13.93 -22.46
N ASN A 581 -11.55 -14.02 -21.16
CA ASN A 581 -11.12 -13.02 -20.18
C ASN A 581 -9.59 -12.96 -20.02
N ALA A 582 -8.92 -14.12 -20.07
CA ALA A 582 -7.47 -14.19 -20.05
C ALA A 582 -6.83 -13.58 -21.30
N LEU A 583 -7.40 -13.84 -22.48
CA LEU A 583 -6.89 -13.39 -23.77
C LEU A 583 -7.24 -11.93 -24.11
N TYR A 584 -8.30 -11.36 -23.55
CA TYR A 584 -8.73 -9.98 -23.85
C TYR A 584 -7.87 -8.94 -23.10
N ARG A 585 -6.59 -8.87 -23.46
CA ARG A 585 -5.60 -7.96 -22.87
C ARG A 585 -4.64 -7.41 -23.93
N PRO A 586 -4.05 -6.22 -23.72
CA PRO A 586 -2.95 -5.74 -24.57
C PRO A 586 -1.80 -6.76 -24.60
N GLY A 587 -1.24 -7.05 -25.78
CA GLY A 587 -0.34 -8.18 -25.98
C GLY A 587 -1.01 -9.35 -26.71
N PRO A 588 -1.83 -10.21 -26.07
CA PRO A 588 -2.52 -11.28 -26.78
C PRO A 588 -3.44 -10.79 -27.90
N LEU A 589 -4.11 -9.65 -27.72
CA LEU A 589 -4.88 -8.98 -28.78
C LEU A 589 -3.99 -8.53 -29.94
N ASP A 590 -2.90 -7.82 -29.64
CA ASP A 590 -1.97 -7.29 -30.65
C ASP A 590 -1.23 -8.42 -31.41
N GLY A 591 -1.02 -9.56 -30.74
CA GLY A 591 -0.37 -10.75 -31.29
C GLY A 591 -1.29 -11.69 -32.06
N GLY A 592 -2.58 -11.36 -32.23
CA GLY A 592 -3.53 -12.18 -32.97
C GLY A 592 -3.91 -13.51 -32.28
N MET A 593 -3.61 -13.67 -30.98
CA MET A 593 -3.88 -14.92 -30.25
C MET A 593 -5.38 -15.18 -30.08
N VAL A 594 -6.18 -14.11 -29.93
CA VAL A 594 -7.65 -14.21 -29.82
C VAL A 594 -8.26 -14.76 -31.11
N ASP A 595 -7.85 -14.23 -32.26
CA ASP A 595 -8.37 -14.70 -33.56
C ASP A 595 -7.90 -16.14 -33.83
N ASP A 596 -6.65 -16.49 -33.52
CA ASP A 596 -6.15 -17.86 -33.64
C ASP A 596 -6.95 -18.86 -32.77
N PHE A 597 -7.25 -18.48 -31.53
CA PHE A 597 -8.08 -19.27 -30.61
C PHE A 597 -9.49 -19.49 -31.19
N ILE A 598 -10.13 -18.44 -31.71
CA ILE A 598 -11.48 -18.52 -32.30
C ILE A 598 -11.50 -19.43 -33.54
N GLU A 599 -10.51 -19.30 -34.43
CA GLU A 599 -10.48 -20.10 -35.65
C GLU A 599 -10.25 -21.59 -35.37
N ARG A 600 -9.42 -21.92 -34.37
CA ARG A 600 -9.23 -23.29 -33.89
C ARG A 600 -10.45 -23.83 -33.16
N TYR A 601 -11.09 -23.03 -32.32
CA TYR A 601 -12.34 -23.39 -31.62
C TYR A 601 -13.44 -23.83 -32.58
N HIS A 602 -13.60 -23.13 -33.70
CA HIS A 602 -14.57 -23.47 -34.74
C HIS A 602 -14.10 -24.56 -35.72
N GLY A 603 -12.90 -25.12 -35.53
CA GLY A 603 -12.31 -26.12 -36.41
C GLY A 603 -11.96 -25.60 -37.81
N ARG A 604 -11.86 -24.27 -37.99
CA ARG A 604 -11.49 -23.63 -39.27
C ARG A 604 -9.98 -23.63 -39.49
N LYS A 605 -9.22 -23.79 -38.41
CA LYS A 605 -7.77 -23.98 -38.41
C LYS A 605 -7.43 -25.26 -37.65
N PRO A 606 -6.51 -26.13 -38.15
CA PRO A 606 -6.11 -27.33 -37.44
C PRO A 606 -5.41 -26.99 -36.12
N VAL A 607 -5.63 -27.81 -35.10
CA VAL A 607 -4.89 -27.77 -33.84
C VAL A 607 -3.71 -28.72 -33.98
N GLU A 608 -2.50 -28.18 -33.91
CA GLU A 608 -1.25 -28.95 -34.03
C GLU A 608 -0.51 -28.95 -32.69
N TYR A 609 -0.09 -30.13 -32.25
CA TYR A 609 0.72 -30.34 -31.06
C TYR A 609 2.09 -30.89 -31.46
N ILE A 610 3.15 -30.36 -30.85
CA ILE A 610 4.52 -30.81 -31.14
C ILE A 610 4.78 -32.16 -30.47
N THR A 611 4.21 -32.39 -29.29
CA THR A 611 4.33 -33.63 -28.52
C THR A 611 2.98 -34.08 -27.94
N PRO A 612 2.79 -35.36 -27.61
CA PRO A 612 1.56 -35.86 -26.99
C PRO A 612 1.22 -35.19 -25.64
N GLU A 613 2.24 -34.83 -24.85
CA GLU A 613 2.04 -34.17 -23.55
C GLU A 613 1.43 -32.77 -23.72
N MET A 614 1.70 -32.10 -24.85
CA MET A 614 1.06 -30.82 -25.15
C MET A 614 -0.44 -30.96 -25.39
N GLU A 615 -0.89 -32.05 -26.00
CA GLU A 615 -2.30 -32.32 -26.22
C GLU A 615 -3.04 -32.48 -24.88
N GLU A 616 -2.44 -33.18 -23.92
CA GLU A 616 -3.01 -33.36 -22.59
C GLU A 616 -3.20 -32.02 -21.84
N ILE A 617 -2.24 -31.10 -21.95
CA ILE A 617 -2.23 -29.83 -21.20
C ILE A 617 -3.00 -28.71 -21.92
N LEU A 618 -2.92 -28.65 -23.25
CA LEU A 618 -3.46 -27.56 -24.06
C LEU A 618 -4.75 -27.94 -24.80
N GLY A 619 -5.26 -29.17 -24.60
CA GLY A 619 -6.47 -29.66 -25.25
C GLY A 619 -7.68 -28.76 -24.99
N ASN A 620 -7.83 -28.30 -23.75
CA ASN A 620 -8.90 -27.38 -23.35
C ASN A 620 -8.74 -25.93 -23.87
N THR A 621 -7.58 -25.58 -24.44
CA THR A 621 -7.32 -24.27 -25.03
C THR A 621 -6.92 -24.37 -26.51
N TYR A 622 -7.24 -25.48 -27.17
CA TYR A 622 -7.03 -25.69 -28.61
C TYR A 622 -5.57 -25.44 -29.03
N GLY A 623 -4.61 -25.85 -28.20
CA GLY A 623 -3.18 -25.68 -28.45
C GLY A 623 -2.65 -24.26 -28.28
N VAL A 624 -3.46 -23.32 -27.78
CA VAL A 624 -3.01 -21.95 -27.48
C VAL A 624 -2.59 -21.85 -26.02
N LEU A 625 -1.43 -21.23 -25.75
CA LEU A 625 -0.94 -20.97 -24.40
C LEU A 625 -1.68 -19.79 -23.78
N VAL A 626 -2.74 -20.06 -23.03
CA VAL A 626 -3.61 -19.04 -22.43
C VAL A 626 -3.25 -18.80 -20.96
N PHE A 627 -3.04 -19.89 -20.20
CA PHE A 627 -2.85 -19.83 -18.76
C PHE A 627 -1.39 -20.01 -18.36
N GLN A 628 -1.03 -19.45 -17.21
CA GLN A 628 0.32 -19.57 -16.66
C GLN A 628 0.60 -21.00 -16.16
N GLU A 629 -0.43 -21.64 -15.62
CA GLU A 629 -0.45 -23.01 -15.13
C GLU A 629 -0.10 -23.99 -16.26
N GLN A 630 -0.59 -23.75 -17.49
CA GLN A 630 -0.24 -24.56 -18.66
C GLN A 630 1.26 -24.48 -18.98
N ILE A 631 1.86 -23.30 -18.89
CA ILE A 631 3.31 -23.12 -19.09
C ILE A 631 4.08 -23.91 -18.01
N MET A 632 3.62 -23.85 -16.77
CA MET A 632 4.25 -24.59 -15.66
C MET A 632 4.14 -26.11 -15.84
N GLN A 633 2.97 -26.62 -16.24
CA GLN A 633 2.77 -28.04 -16.52
C GLN A 633 3.63 -28.53 -17.69
N LEU A 634 3.79 -27.71 -18.74
CA LEU A 634 4.67 -28.04 -19.86
C LEU A 634 6.14 -28.09 -19.43
N ALA A 635 6.60 -27.13 -18.62
CA ALA A 635 7.95 -27.15 -18.06
C ALA A 635 8.19 -28.39 -17.19
N GLN A 636 7.19 -28.81 -16.40
CA GLN A 636 7.26 -30.04 -15.61
C GLN A 636 7.35 -31.29 -16.50
N LYS A 637 6.39 -31.48 -17.42
CA LYS A 637 6.30 -32.72 -18.21
C LYS A 637 7.40 -32.84 -19.26
N LEU A 638 7.74 -31.75 -19.95
CA LEU A 638 8.73 -31.76 -21.04
C LEU A 638 10.14 -31.44 -20.55
N GLY A 639 10.27 -30.55 -19.57
CA GLY A 639 11.56 -30.09 -19.04
C GLY A 639 12.03 -30.82 -17.80
N GLY A 640 11.20 -31.66 -17.17
CA GLY A 640 11.54 -32.36 -15.93
C GLY A 640 11.61 -31.46 -14.69
N TYR A 641 11.10 -30.22 -14.77
CA TYR A 641 11.08 -29.28 -13.65
C TYR A 641 10.16 -29.78 -12.53
N SER A 642 10.51 -29.46 -11.29
CA SER A 642 9.55 -29.40 -10.19
C SER A 642 8.48 -28.33 -10.50
N LEU A 643 7.25 -28.49 -10.00
CA LEU A 643 6.22 -27.43 -10.14
C LEU A 643 6.63 -26.13 -9.43
N GLY A 644 7.48 -26.21 -8.40
CA GLY A 644 8.09 -25.06 -7.75
C GLY A 644 9.09 -24.35 -8.66
N GLU A 645 10.00 -25.10 -9.29
CA GLU A 645 10.98 -24.57 -10.24
C GLU A 645 10.28 -23.97 -11.46
N ALA A 646 9.17 -24.56 -11.90
CA ALA A 646 8.36 -24.05 -13.01
C ALA A 646 7.73 -22.67 -12.70
N ASP A 647 7.30 -22.39 -11.46
CA ASP A 647 6.87 -21.02 -11.09
C ASP A 647 8.05 -20.03 -11.12
N LEU A 648 9.24 -20.46 -10.71
CA LEU A 648 10.46 -19.63 -10.79
C LEU A 648 10.80 -19.30 -12.24
N MET A 649 10.76 -20.27 -13.15
CA MET A 649 10.94 -20.06 -14.59
C MET A 649 9.94 -19.04 -15.13
N ARG A 650 8.63 -19.22 -14.84
CA ARG A 650 7.58 -18.29 -15.27
C ARG A 650 7.86 -16.85 -14.82
N ARG A 651 8.36 -16.67 -13.59
CA ARG A 651 8.74 -15.35 -13.07
C ARG A 651 9.96 -14.77 -13.79
N ALA A 652 10.97 -15.58 -14.09
CA ALA A 652 12.14 -15.16 -14.85
C ALA A 652 11.73 -14.64 -16.25
N MET A 653 10.82 -15.36 -16.92
CA MET A 653 10.22 -14.93 -18.20
C MET A 653 9.53 -13.58 -18.08
N GLY A 654 8.74 -13.38 -17.02
CA GLY A 654 8.02 -12.13 -16.76
C GLY A 654 8.95 -10.94 -16.50
N LYS A 655 10.08 -11.16 -15.79
CA LYS A 655 11.08 -10.13 -15.49
C LYS A 655 12.00 -9.81 -16.68
N LYS A 656 12.06 -10.68 -17.69
CA LYS A 656 12.92 -10.54 -18.89
C LYS A 656 14.41 -10.32 -18.54
N LYS A 657 14.87 -10.89 -17.43
CA LYS A 657 16.27 -10.83 -17.03
C LYS A 657 17.07 -11.88 -17.80
N ARG A 658 17.97 -11.44 -18.67
CA ARG A 658 18.73 -12.34 -19.57
C ARG A 658 19.55 -13.37 -18.81
N GLU A 659 20.18 -12.99 -17.70
CA GLU A 659 21.01 -13.91 -16.90
C GLU A 659 20.17 -15.02 -16.24
N GLU A 660 19.02 -14.68 -15.65
CA GLU A 660 18.09 -15.65 -15.04
C GLU A 660 17.41 -16.56 -16.07
N MET A 661 17.32 -16.14 -17.34
CA MET A 661 16.74 -16.94 -18.43
C MET A 661 17.75 -17.88 -19.10
N ALA A 662 19.05 -17.65 -18.90
CA ALA A 662 20.13 -18.44 -19.49
C ALA A 662 20.67 -19.53 -18.55
N ALA A 663 20.47 -19.35 -17.25
CA ALA A 663 20.69 -20.36 -16.21
C ALA A 663 19.48 -21.30 -16.11
#